data_AF-A0AA35ALU5-F1
#
_entry.id   AF-A0AA35ALU5-F1
#
_cell.length_a   1.000
_cell.length_b   1.000
_cell.length_c   1.000
_cell.angle_alpha   90.00
_cell.angle_beta   90.00
_cell.angle_gamma   90.00
#
_symmetry.space_group_name_H-M   'P 1'
#
loop_
_entity.id
_entity.type
_entity.pdbx_description
1 polymer ?
#
loop_
_entity_poly.entity_id
_entity_poly.type
_entity_poly.pdbx_seq_one_letter_code
_entity_poly.pdbx_strand_id
1 'polypeptide(L)'
;MSTDKEEFALYCEAKNDKVRKRLGIKGGFYWTTAKKLSVAISRCITAMDDNDYDEDDFKKPVRVHLPVVNDLPPEGVFDTEFCNRYEKGGEDGITMVFIAPSPSVQEKPASTDNTNVNGEDMTEIEENMLLPVSGQELPIRWLAQHGSEKPVTHVAREELQALHIARAEELPAVTALAISHKTKLLDPLEIRDLHKLVRDTDKVFPNPGNSDLGLITAFFEAYLDADYTDRGLLTKEWMKGNRVSRITRTASGANAGGGNKTDRNPNLVHTFDTLDVEIAAATLPMDFNIYEIPGSVYRRAKEIVLKRESPFKEWSAALRATPGILDYSRAAIFALIRSAHPEFYHYPGRLQGYINAYLTETDHENPSKETLTAARHTPEKDILEEVNRELSAKQETEEEENDEEKPQPSCAMADEQATAETVEPDATEHHQDTQPLDAQSQVNSVDAKYQKLRAELHEARKNIPPPNPVDADKLLAASRGEFVEGISDPNDPKWIKGIQTRDSVYQNQQETEQNDQKAEQNSPNALQNEPETKQPEPVAQQEVEKVCTACGQTGGGNCPDCGAVMGDATYQETFDDKNLVEVQEDDSEKMEGAEHPHKENAGSAQDHASDSETGETADPLITVNGHHVITSTSRTCDHLMIDLETMGKNPDAPIISIGAIFFDPQTGDMGPEFSKTIDLETAGGVIDRDTIKWWLKQSREAQSAIMTDEIPLDDALLQLREFIDENSGEFFVQVWGNGANFDNTILRRSYERQGIPCPWRYYNDRDVRTIVELGKAIDFDARTAIPFEGERHNALDDARYQAKYVSVIWQKLIPSQADS
;
A
#
# COMPACT_ATOMS: atom_id res chain seq x y z
N MET A 1 -59.44 57.36 -2.41
CA MET A 1 -58.03 57.01 -2.15
C MET A 1 -57.59 56.09 -3.27
N SER A 2 -56.39 56.26 -3.83
CA SER A 2 -55.86 55.27 -4.77
C SER A 2 -55.73 53.91 -4.05
N THR A 3 -56.17 52.86 -4.74
CA THR A 3 -56.04 51.45 -4.32
C THR A 3 -54.85 50.77 -4.96
N ASP A 4 -54.08 51.53 -5.75
CA ASP A 4 -53.11 51.03 -6.69
C ASP A 4 -51.90 50.53 -5.89
N LYS A 5 -51.69 49.21 -5.93
CA LYS A 5 -50.45 48.60 -5.50
C LYS A 5 -49.49 48.60 -6.68
N GLU A 6 -48.21 48.72 -6.38
CA GLU A 6 -47.12 48.72 -7.35
C GLU A 6 -46.21 47.53 -7.05
N GLU A 7 -45.66 46.91 -8.10
CA GLU A 7 -44.71 45.81 -7.99
C GLU A 7 -43.29 46.37 -7.82
N PHE A 8 -42.63 45.99 -6.73
CA PHE A 8 -41.28 46.39 -6.40
C PHE A 8 -40.36 45.18 -6.47
N ALA A 9 -39.54 45.11 -7.52
CA ALA A 9 -38.39 44.22 -7.59
C ALA A 9 -37.15 44.93 -7.00
N LEU A 10 -36.38 44.21 -6.19
CA LEU A 10 -35.23 44.69 -5.45
C LEU A 10 -34.05 43.74 -5.66
N TYR A 11 -32.87 44.32 -5.89
CA TYR A 11 -31.59 43.61 -5.92
C TYR A 11 -30.73 44.07 -4.76
N CYS A 12 -30.23 43.11 -4.00
CA CYS A 12 -29.46 43.31 -2.77
C CYS A 12 -28.06 42.74 -2.99
N GLU A 13 -27.10 43.63 -3.25
CA GLU A 13 -25.74 43.25 -3.62
C GLU A 13 -24.90 42.92 -2.38
N ALA A 14 -24.03 41.90 -2.40
CA ALA A 14 -23.11 41.67 -1.29
C ALA A 14 -22.21 42.91 -1.05
N LYS A 15 -22.03 43.31 0.21
CA LYS A 15 -21.40 44.59 0.60
C LYS A 15 -19.93 44.71 0.16
N ASN A 16 -19.20 43.60 0.15
CA ASN A 16 -17.82 43.47 -0.31
C ASN A 16 -17.45 42.00 -0.62
N ASP A 17 -16.26 41.76 -1.17
CA ASP A 17 -15.82 40.40 -1.52
C ASP A 17 -15.55 39.47 -0.34
N LYS A 18 -15.33 39.99 0.88
CA LYS A 18 -15.24 39.15 2.09
C LYS A 18 -16.60 38.56 2.44
N VAL A 19 -17.68 39.34 2.33
CA VAL A 19 -19.06 38.83 2.47
C VAL A 19 -19.38 37.85 1.36
N ARG A 20 -19.10 38.19 0.09
CA ARG A 20 -19.32 37.32 -1.07
C ARG A 20 -18.65 35.94 -0.91
N LYS A 21 -17.41 35.91 -0.39
CA LYS A 21 -16.69 34.67 -0.10
C LYS A 21 -17.23 33.91 1.13
N ARG A 22 -17.70 34.60 2.17
CA ARG A 22 -18.29 33.95 3.36
C ARG A 22 -19.66 33.34 3.09
N LEU A 23 -20.52 34.05 2.34
CA LEU A 23 -21.89 33.61 2.06
C LEU A 23 -22.03 32.79 0.76
N GLY A 24 -20.99 32.72 -0.08
CA GLY A 24 -21.00 32.03 -1.37
C GLY A 24 -21.79 32.73 -2.49
N ILE A 25 -22.48 33.84 -2.21
CA ILE A 25 -23.46 34.49 -3.10
C ILE A 25 -22.98 35.86 -3.60
N LYS A 26 -23.36 36.21 -4.84
CA LYS A 26 -23.10 37.55 -5.41
C LYS A 26 -24.01 38.64 -4.80
N GLY A 27 -25.20 38.24 -4.37
CA GLY A 27 -26.31 39.06 -3.88
C GLY A 27 -27.60 38.23 -3.87
N GLY A 28 -28.74 38.86 -3.57
CA GLY A 28 -30.06 38.24 -3.64
C GLY A 28 -31.11 39.15 -4.28
N PHE A 29 -32.13 38.52 -4.87
CA PHE A 29 -33.27 39.16 -5.54
C PHE A 29 -34.54 38.92 -4.74
N TYR A 30 -35.40 39.93 -4.70
CA TYR A 30 -36.66 39.90 -3.98
C TYR A 30 -37.71 40.73 -4.72
N TRP A 31 -38.98 40.32 -4.70
CA TRP A 31 -40.05 41.18 -5.19
C TRP A 31 -41.35 41.07 -4.39
N THR A 32 -42.10 42.19 -4.32
CA THR A 32 -43.42 42.23 -3.67
C THR A 32 -44.35 43.32 -4.20
N THR A 33 -45.65 43.04 -4.14
CA THR A 33 -46.75 43.92 -4.48
C THR A 33 -47.10 44.80 -3.26
N ALA A 34 -46.63 46.05 -3.24
CA ALA A 34 -46.75 46.95 -2.09
C ALA A 34 -47.40 48.31 -2.45
N LYS A 35 -47.67 49.15 -1.45
CA LYS A 35 -48.20 50.53 -1.67
C LYS A 35 -47.11 51.61 -1.73
N LYS A 36 -45.87 51.27 -1.36
CA LYS A 36 -44.71 52.17 -1.29
C LYS A 36 -43.42 51.34 -1.31
N LEU A 37 -42.38 51.86 -1.95
CA LEU A 37 -41.03 51.25 -1.96
C LEU A 37 -40.50 50.95 -0.55
N SER A 38 -40.71 51.83 0.44
CA SER A 38 -40.24 51.60 1.82
C SER A 38 -40.92 50.41 2.51
N VAL A 39 -42.12 50.02 2.09
CA VAL A 39 -42.80 48.81 2.57
C VAL A 39 -42.26 47.56 1.87
N ALA A 40 -41.85 47.67 0.61
CA ALA A 40 -41.17 46.59 -0.10
C ALA A 40 -39.78 46.30 0.47
N ILE A 41 -38.98 47.36 0.73
CA ILE A 41 -37.66 47.25 1.37
C ILE A 41 -37.78 46.63 2.77
N SER A 42 -38.71 47.11 3.60
CA SER A 42 -38.91 46.54 4.94
C SER A 42 -39.30 45.06 4.93
N ARG A 43 -40.00 44.57 3.91
CA ARG A 43 -40.31 43.14 3.76
C ARG A 43 -39.13 42.34 3.17
N CYS A 44 -38.33 42.96 2.30
CA CYS A 44 -37.11 42.36 1.77
C CYS A 44 -36.13 42.04 2.89
N ILE A 45 -35.99 42.96 3.87
CA ILE A 45 -35.16 42.76 5.06
C ILE A 45 -35.69 41.60 5.91
N THR A 46 -37.00 41.57 6.22
CA THR A 46 -37.59 40.41 6.92
C THR A 46 -37.41 39.10 6.15
N ALA A 47 -37.43 39.12 4.81
CA ALA A 47 -37.15 37.93 4.00
C ALA A 47 -35.64 37.56 3.94
N MET A 48 -34.72 38.46 4.30
CA MET A 48 -33.32 38.12 4.58
C MET A 48 -33.23 37.44 5.95
N ASP A 49 -33.81 38.05 6.99
CA ASP A 49 -33.86 37.51 8.36
C ASP A 49 -34.47 36.10 8.39
N ASP A 50 -35.60 35.89 7.69
CA ASP A 50 -36.31 34.60 7.54
C ASP A 50 -35.50 33.53 6.76
N ASN A 51 -34.35 33.88 6.17
CA ASN A 51 -33.43 32.99 5.45
C ASN A 51 -31.99 33.04 6.04
N ASP A 52 -31.85 33.39 7.32
CA ASP A 52 -30.58 33.47 8.06
C ASP A 52 -29.54 34.45 7.48
N TYR A 53 -29.98 35.48 6.74
CA TYR A 53 -29.14 36.52 6.15
C TYR A 53 -29.25 37.87 6.90
N ASP A 54 -28.10 38.43 7.32
CA ASP A 54 -28.01 39.74 7.98
C ASP A 54 -28.16 40.90 6.95
N GLU A 55 -29.02 41.91 7.22
CA GLU A 55 -29.12 43.12 6.36
C GLU A 55 -27.75 43.81 6.20
N ASP A 56 -26.94 43.84 7.25
CA ASP A 56 -25.66 44.54 7.27
C ASP A 56 -24.58 43.82 6.44
N ASP A 57 -24.86 42.66 5.85
CA ASP A 57 -24.02 42.00 4.84
C ASP A 57 -24.27 42.50 3.41
N PHE A 58 -25.34 43.25 3.17
CA PHE A 58 -25.73 43.72 1.84
C PHE A 58 -25.56 45.24 1.68
N LYS A 59 -25.51 45.67 0.42
CA LYS A 59 -25.71 47.07 0.02
C LYS A 59 -27.21 47.34 0.00
N LYS A 60 -27.60 48.56 0.40
CA LYS A 60 -29.00 49.01 0.46
C LYS A 60 -29.80 48.57 -0.78
N PRO A 61 -30.96 47.89 -0.63
CA PRO A 61 -31.69 47.31 -1.76
C PRO A 61 -31.97 48.31 -2.89
N VAL A 62 -31.49 47.99 -4.08
CA VAL A 62 -31.65 48.82 -5.30
C VAL A 62 -32.90 48.36 -6.04
N ARG A 63 -33.79 49.29 -6.41
CA ARG A 63 -34.94 48.93 -7.26
C ARG A 63 -34.47 48.61 -8.67
N VAL A 64 -34.84 47.43 -9.15
CA VAL A 64 -34.63 46.95 -10.52
C VAL A 64 -35.97 46.82 -11.25
N HIS A 65 -35.93 46.64 -12.57
CA HIS A 65 -37.12 46.27 -13.34
C HIS A 65 -37.54 44.82 -13.01
N LEU A 66 -38.85 44.57 -12.85
CA LEU A 66 -39.36 43.22 -12.57
C LEU A 66 -39.16 42.33 -13.82
N PRO A 67 -38.38 41.23 -13.73
CA PRO A 67 -38.08 40.42 -14.90
C PRO A 67 -39.28 39.58 -15.33
N VAL A 68 -39.64 39.63 -16.61
CA VAL A 68 -40.70 38.78 -17.19
C VAL A 68 -40.06 37.48 -17.67
N VAL A 69 -39.76 36.58 -16.73
CA VAL A 69 -39.04 35.32 -16.95
C VAL A 69 -39.79 34.14 -16.32
N ASN A 70 -39.58 32.93 -16.85
CA ASN A 70 -40.34 31.73 -16.44
C ASN A 70 -39.94 31.17 -15.07
N ASP A 71 -38.75 31.52 -14.59
CA ASP A 71 -38.14 31.07 -13.33
C ASP A 71 -38.01 32.20 -12.29
N LEU A 72 -38.87 33.21 -12.40
CA LEU A 72 -38.99 34.27 -11.39
C LEU A 72 -39.42 33.65 -10.04
N PRO A 73 -38.75 33.94 -8.91
CA PRO A 73 -39.11 33.39 -7.61
C PRO A 73 -40.52 33.82 -7.15
N PRO A 74 -41.13 33.10 -6.19
CA PRO A 74 -42.43 33.46 -5.62
C PRO A 74 -42.43 34.85 -4.96
N GLU A 75 -43.57 35.55 -4.96
CA GLU A 75 -43.69 36.86 -4.30
C GLU A 75 -43.34 36.75 -2.81
N GLY A 76 -42.42 37.59 -2.33
CA GLY A 76 -42.01 37.63 -0.93
C GLY A 76 -40.86 36.68 -0.54
N VAL A 77 -40.28 35.92 -1.48
CA VAL A 77 -39.08 35.11 -1.24
C VAL A 77 -37.82 35.94 -1.57
N PHE A 78 -36.77 35.78 -0.75
CA PHE A 78 -35.43 36.26 -1.05
C PHE A 78 -34.64 35.12 -1.74
N ASP A 79 -34.32 35.29 -3.01
CA ASP A 79 -33.68 34.25 -3.85
C ASP A 79 -32.27 34.68 -4.28
N THR A 80 -31.27 33.93 -3.85
CA THR A 80 -29.86 34.14 -4.19
C THR A 80 -29.43 33.40 -5.45
N GLU A 81 -30.10 32.29 -5.80
CA GLU A 81 -29.84 31.52 -7.02
C GLU A 81 -30.35 32.22 -8.26
N PHE A 82 -31.40 33.03 -8.15
CA PHE A 82 -31.81 33.96 -9.20
C PHE A 82 -30.65 34.90 -9.57
N CYS A 83 -29.84 35.34 -8.60
CA CYS A 83 -28.65 36.16 -8.83
C CYS A 83 -27.41 35.40 -9.32
N ASN A 84 -27.46 34.06 -9.37
CA ASN A 84 -26.48 33.23 -10.08
C ASN A 84 -26.86 33.07 -11.57
N ARG A 85 -28.15 33.21 -11.92
CA ARG A 85 -28.67 33.12 -13.30
C ARG A 85 -28.93 34.48 -13.97
N TYR A 86 -29.07 35.56 -13.20
CA TYR A 86 -29.38 36.90 -13.67
C TYR A 86 -28.53 37.97 -12.96
N GLU A 87 -28.02 38.93 -13.71
CA GLU A 87 -27.30 40.09 -13.18
C GLU A 87 -27.87 41.43 -13.67
N LYS A 88 -27.54 42.52 -12.99
CA LYS A 88 -27.91 43.88 -13.44
C LYS A 88 -27.13 44.23 -14.70
N GLY A 89 -27.83 44.52 -15.78
CA GLY A 89 -27.25 44.89 -17.06
C GLY A 89 -28.20 45.76 -17.89
N GLY A 90 -28.04 45.73 -19.21
CA GLY A 90 -28.75 46.61 -20.14
C GLY A 90 -28.20 48.03 -20.14
N GLU A 91 -28.68 48.87 -21.06
CA GLU A 91 -28.26 50.28 -21.19
C GLU A 91 -28.70 51.17 -20.01
N ASP A 92 -29.59 50.66 -19.15
CA ASP A 92 -30.12 51.35 -17.96
C ASP A 92 -29.40 50.98 -16.63
N GLY A 93 -28.62 49.89 -16.61
CA GLY A 93 -27.96 49.35 -15.41
C GLY A 93 -28.89 48.82 -14.32
N ILE A 94 -30.19 48.69 -14.59
CA ILE A 94 -31.24 48.27 -13.63
C ILE A 94 -32.22 47.22 -14.20
N THR A 95 -32.07 46.83 -15.46
CA THR A 95 -32.70 45.64 -16.04
C THR A 95 -31.91 44.38 -15.65
N MET A 96 -32.60 43.31 -15.24
CA MET A 96 -31.96 42.02 -14.97
C MET A 96 -31.77 41.24 -16.28
N VAL A 97 -30.53 40.91 -16.63
CA VAL A 97 -30.14 40.22 -17.86
C VAL A 97 -29.75 38.78 -17.52
N PHE A 98 -30.18 37.82 -18.36
CA PHE A 98 -29.85 36.41 -18.17
C PHE A 98 -28.37 36.14 -18.46
N ILE A 99 -27.69 35.53 -17.49
CA ILE A 99 -26.33 35.03 -17.62
C ILE A 99 -26.43 33.70 -18.37
N ALA A 100 -26.25 33.76 -19.69
CA ALA A 100 -26.20 32.55 -20.50
C ALA A 100 -25.00 31.67 -20.08
N PRO A 101 -25.16 30.34 -19.96
CA PRO A 101 -24.03 29.44 -19.74
C PRO A 101 -23.16 29.43 -21.00
N SER A 102 -22.06 30.18 -20.99
CA SER A 102 -21.24 30.43 -22.18
C SER A 102 -20.58 29.17 -22.73
N PRO A 103 -20.86 28.76 -23.99
CA PRO A 103 -19.86 28.09 -24.78
C PRO A 103 -18.71 29.06 -25.10
N SER A 104 -17.47 28.57 -25.10
CA SER A 104 -16.27 29.14 -25.75
C SER A 104 -16.27 30.67 -26.00
N VAL A 105 -15.60 31.43 -25.13
CA VAL A 105 -15.42 32.87 -25.32
C VAL A 105 -14.58 33.16 -26.58
N GLN A 106 -15.16 33.87 -27.54
CA GLN A 106 -14.40 34.62 -28.55
C GLN A 106 -14.95 36.05 -28.68
N GLU A 107 -14.06 36.99 -28.36
CA GLU A 107 -14.01 38.42 -28.72
C GLU A 107 -15.29 39.26 -28.83
N LYS A 108 -15.37 40.30 -27.97
CA LYS A 108 -15.49 41.68 -28.48
C LYS A 108 -15.07 42.74 -27.45
N PRO A 109 -14.65 43.91 -27.97
CA PRO A 109 -13.25 44.26 -28.20
C PRO A 109 -12.53 44.68 -26.91
N ALA A 110 -11.20 44.75 -26.96
CA ALA A 110 -10.36 45.08 -25.80
C ALA A 110 -10.79 46.35 -25.06
N SER A 111 -11.01 46.22 -23.75
CA SER A 111 -10.61 47.28 -22.82
C SER A 111 -9.09 47.34 -22.86
N THR A 112 -8.52 48.52 -23.09
CA THR A 112 -7.07 48.71 -22.97
C THR A 112 -6.60 48.40 -21.55
N ASP A 113 -5.34 48.02 -21.43
CA ASP A 113 -4.61 47.75 -20.18
C ASP A 113 -4.93 46.40 -19.49
N ASN A 114 -5.02 45.33 -20.29
CA ASN A 114 -4.85 43.93 -19.85
C ASN A 114 -3.37 43.50 -19.77
N THR A 115 -2.49 44.39 -19.30
CA THR A 115 -1.07 44.10 -19.05
C THR A 115 -0.78 43.91 -17.57
N ASN A 116 0.24 43.10 -17.25
CA ASN A 116 0.71 42.91 -15.88
C ASN A 116 1.52 44.13 -15.38
N VAL A 117 2.01 44.07 -14.13
CA VAL A 117 2.75 45.17 -13.50
C VAL A 117 4.08 45.54 -14.21
N ASN A 118 4.58 44.67 -15.10
CA ASN A 118 5.77 44.88 -15.92
C ASN A 118 5.45 45.38 -17.35
N GLY A 119 4.18 45.35 -17.77
CA GLY A 119 3.73 45.70 -19.12
C GLY A 119 3.56 44.52 -20.09
N GLU A 120 3.65 43.28 -19.62
CA GLU A 120 3.49 42.05 -20.43
C GLU A 120 1.99 41.71 -20.58
N ASP A 121 1.52 41.22 -21.74
CA ASP A 121 0.09 40.95 -21.95
C ASP A 121 -0.38 39.72 -21.15
N MET A 122 -1.45 39.90 -20.38
CA MET A 122 -2.06 38.83 -19.60
C MET A 122 -2.60 37.67 -20.46
N THR A 123 -2.93 37.89 -21.74
CA THR A 123 -3.38 36.81 -22.64
C THR A 123 -2.22 35.88 -23.00
N GLU A 124 -1.07 36.42 -23.40
CA GLU A 124 0.16 35.64 -23.64
C GLU A 124 0.60 34.90 -22.37
N ILE A 125 0.44 35.51 -21.19
CA ILE A 125 0.72 34.85 -19.90
C ILE A 125 -0.26 33.68 -19.66
N GLU A 126 -1.57 33.89 -19.84
CA GLU A 126 -2.59 32.84 -19.63
C GLU A 126 -2.47 31.65 -20.59
N GLU A 127 -2.06 31.88 -21.84
CA GLU A 127 -1.81 30.82 -22.82
C GLU A 127 -0.56 30.00 -22.47
N ASN A 128 0.46 30.64 -21.88
CA ASN A 128 1.67 29.97 -21.38
C ASN A 128 1.52 29.33 -19.99
N MET A 129 0.37 29.45 -19.32
CA MET A 129 0.15 28.81 -18.01
C MET A 129 -0.09 27.30 -18.13
N LEU A 130 0.86 26.51 -17.61
CA LEU A 130 0.71 25.06 -17.46
C LEU A 130 -0.24 24.71 -16.30
N LEU A 131 -1.24 23.87 -16.57
CA LEU A 131 -2.29 23.46 -15.66
C LEU A 131 -1.97 22.10 -15.01
N PRO A 132 -2.16 21.93 -13.69
CA PRO A 132 -1.83 20.68 -13.00
C PRO A 132 -2.79 19.54 -13.35
N VAL A 133 -2.22 18.40 -13.77
CA VAL A 133 -2.95 17.17 -14.11
C VAL A 133 -3.53 16.50 -12.86
N SER A 134 -2.88 16.65 -11.70
CA SER A 134 -3.31 16.04 -10.44
C SER A 134 -4.72 16.46 -9.98
N GLY A 135 -5.16 17.68 -10.33
CA GLY A 135 -6.51 18.17 -10.03
C GLY A 135 -7.61 17.76 -11.01
N GLN A 136 -7.29 16.94 -12.02
CA GLN A 136 -8.26 16.47 -13.03
C GLN A 136 -8.92 15.15 -12.62
N GLU A 137 -10.05 14.80 -13.26
CA GLU A 137 -10.67 13.48 -13.07
C GLU A 137 -9.70 12.33 -13.42
N LEU A 138 -9.82 11.20 -12.72
CA LEU A 138 -8.94 10.04 -12.88
C LEU A 138 -8.78 9.54 -14.35
N PRO A 139 -9.81 9.52 -15.23
CA PRO A 139 -9.62 9.15 -16.64
C PRO A 139 -8.75 10.15 -17.43
N ILE A 140 -8.78 11.43 -17.08
CA ILE A 140 -7.94 12.48 -17.68
C ILE A 140 -6.51 12.36 -17.15
N ARG A 141 -6.35 12.14 -15.83
CA ARG A 141 -5.06 11.81 -15.21
C ARG A 141 -4.42 10.58 -15.86
N TRP A 142 -5.21 9.54 -16.15
CA TRP A 142 -4.77 8.32 -16.84
C TRP A 142 -4.31 8.61 -18.28
N LEU A 143 -5.14 9.27 -19.09
CA LEU A 143 -4.79 9.63 -20.47
C LEU A 143 -3.52 10.48 -20.54
N ALA A 144 -3.35 11.45 -19.65
CA ALA A 144 -2.15 12.29 -19.58
C ALA A 144 -0.85 11.49 -19.33
N GLN A 145 -0.93 10.27 -18.77
CA GLN A 145 0.24 9.40 -18.60
C GLN A 145 0.42 8.39 -19.75
N HIS A 146 -0.61 8.16 -20.57
CA HIS A 146 -0.62 7.11 -21.59
C HIS A 146 0.43 7.41 -22.67
N GLY A 147 1.27 6.42 -23.00
CA GLY A 147 2.35 6.58 -23.97
C GLY A 147 3.52 7.51 -23.57
N SER A 148 3.43 8.26 -22.46
CA SER A 148 4.48 9.22 -22.06
C SER A 148 5.71 8.53 -21.46
N GLU A 149 6.91 8.97 -21.86
CA GLU A 149 8.17 8.52 -21.26
C GLU A 149 8.34 8.91 -19.78
N LYS A 150 7.75 10.04 -19.37
CA LYS A 150 7.93 10.66 -18.05
C LYS A 150 6.57 11.02 -17.41
N PRO A 151 6.46 11.07 -16.07
CA PRO A 151 5.23 11.49 -15.41
C PRO A 151 4.82 12.92 -15.82
N VAL A 152 3.64 13.06 -16.42
CA VAL A 152 3.09 14.33 -16.89
C VAL A 152 2.31 14.96 -15.73
N THR A 153 2.94 15.90 -15.03
CA THR A 153 2.37 16.58 -13.86
C THR A 153 1.55 17.81 -14.22
N HIS A 154 1.89 18.48 -15.32
CA HIS A 154 1.20 19.65 -15.85
C HIS A 154 1.14 19.57 -17.39
N VAL A 155 0.16 20.24 -17.98
CA VAL A 155 -0.10 20.32 -19.43
C VAL A 155 -0.55 21.74 -19.81
N ALA A 156 -0.40 22.14 -21.07
CA ALA A 156 -0.95 23.39 -21.57
C ALA A 156 -2.51 23.38 -21.57
N ARG A 157 -3.14 24.56 -21.67
CA ARG A 157 -4.61 24.69 -21.71
C ARG A 157 -5.21 23.93 -22.91
N GLU A 158 -4.55 23.97 -24.07
CA GLU A 158 -4.96 23.24 -25.27
C GLU A 158 -4.83 21.73 -25.13
N GLU A 159 -3.69 21.25 -24.59
CA GLU A 159 -3.44 19.84 -24.31
C GLU A 159 -4.47 19.26 -23.34
N LEU A 160 -4.83 20.01 -22.28
CA LEU A 160 -5.87 19.60 -21.36
C LEU A 160 -7.23 19.48 -22.05
N GLN A 161 -7.59 20.43 -22.92
CA GLN A 161 -8.82 20.35 -23.71
C GLN A 161 -8.82 19.16 -24.66
N ALA A 162 -7.68 18.84 -25.29
CA ALA A 162 -7.51 17.65 -26.12
C ALA A 162 -7.72 16.35 -25.30
N LEU A 163 -7.14 16.25 -24.10
CA LEU A 163 -7.33 15.10 -23.21
C LEU A 163 -8.80 14.90 -22.79
N HIS A 164 -9.55 15.99 -22.55
CA HIS A 164 -10.99 15.92 -22.26
C HIS A 164 -11.82 15.44 -23.46
N ILE A 165 -11.40 15.70 -24.70
CA ILE A 165 -12.02 15.16 -25.92
C ILE A 165 -11.63 13.67 -26.10
N ALA A 166 -10.32 13.37 -26.01
CA ALA A 166 -9.76 12.03 -26.14
C ALA A 166 -10.36 11.00 -25.15
N ARG A 167 -10.91 11.45 -24.02
CA ARG A 167 -11.68 10.63 -23.07
C ARG A 167 -12.78 9.78 -23.72
N ALA A 168 -13.40 10.26 -24.79
CA ALA A 168 -14.49 9.57 -25.48
C ALA A 168 -14.04 8.74 -26.70
N GLU A 169 -12.88 9.05 -27.29
CA GLU A 169 -12.44 8.52 -28.59
C GLU A 169 -11.20 7.63 -28.49
N GLU A 170 -10.26 7.95 -27.60
CA GLU A 170 -8.96 7.27 -27.46
C GLU A 170 -8.92 6.33 -26.26
N LEU A 171 -9.53 6.69 -25.12
CA LEU A 171 -9.51 5.85 -23.92
C LEU A 171 -10.37 4.58 -24.12
N PRO A 172 -9.79 3.37 -24.16
CA PRO A 172 -10.56 2.17 -24.51
C PRO A 172 -11.61 1.85 -23.44
N ALA A 173 -12.85 1.60 -23.87
CA ALA A 173 -14.01 1.53 -22.97
C ALA A 173 -13.87 0.53 -21.80
N VAL A 174 -13.19 -0.61 -22.02
CA VAL A 174 -12.90 -1.59 -20.95
C VAL A 174 -11.84 -1.09 -19.96
N THR A 175 -10.87 -0.29 -20.41
CA THR A 175 -9.91 0.41 -19.53
C THR A 175 -10.61 1.50 -18.72
N ALA A 176 -11.45 2.33 -19.36
CA ALA A 176 -12.27 3.32 -18.67
C ALA A 176 -13.17 2.69 -17.59
N LEU A 177 -13.77 1.53 -17.89
CA LEU A 177 -14.58 0.76 -16.94
C LEU A 177 -13.73 0.14 -15.82
N ALA A 178 -12.52 -0.36 -16.10
CA ALA A 178 -11.59 -0.85 -15.09
C ALA A 178 -11.14 0.26 -14.12
N ILE A 179 -10.83 1.45 -14.66
CA ILE A 179 -10.51 2.66 -13.89
C ILE A 179 -11.69 3.04 -12.97
N SER A 180 -12.91 3.02 -13.49
CA SER A 180 -14.12 3.28 -12.70
C SER A 180 -14.32 2.23 -11.59
N HIS A 181 -14.22 0.94 -11.91
CA HIS A 181 -14.36 -0.16 -10.93
C HIS A 181 -13.31 -0.13 -9.82
N LYS A 182 -12.11 0.42 -10.06
CA LYS A 182 -11.01 0.52 -9.09
C LYS A 182 -10.69 1.95 -8.66
N THR A 183 -11.59 2.92 -8.88
CA THR A 183 -11.34 4.34 -8.55
C THR A 183 -10.88 4.53 -7.09
N LYS A 184 -11.43 3.79 -6.12
CA LYS A 184 -10.99 3.85 -4.71
C LYS A 184 -9.51 3.47 -4.46
N LEU A 185 -8.90 2.68 -5.35
CA LEU A 185 -7.48 2.30 -5.28
C LEU A 185 -6.59 3.22 -6.15
N LEU A 186 -7.16 3.76 -7.23
CA LEU A 186 -6.44 4.48 -8.28
C LEU A 186 -6.44 6.01 -8.09
N ASP A 187 -7.51 6.56 -7.55
CA ASP A 187 -7.68 8.01 -7.37
C ASP A 187 -6.70 8.61 -6.33
N PRO A 188 -6.34 7.92 -5.23
CA PRO A 188 -5.29 8.38 -4.32
C PRO A 188 -3.85 8.27 -4.87
N LEU A 189 -3.64 7.79 -6.10
CA LEU A 189 -2.30 7.61 -6.65
C LEU A 189 -1.68 8.94 -7.11
N GLU A 190 -0.54 9.26 -6.51
CA GLU A 190 0.38 10.28 -7.00
C GLU A 190 0.69 10.10 -8.50
N ILE A 191 0.79 11.21 -9.24
CA ILE A 191 0.98 11.20 -10.70
C ILE A 191 2.19 10.34 -11.11
N ARG A 192 3.27 10.36 -10.32
CA ARG A 192 4.47 9.53 -10.52
C ARG A 192 4.19 8.02 -10.48
N ASP A 193 3.27 7.57 -9.63
CA ASP A 193 3.00 6.15 -9.41
C ASP A 193 1.79 5.66 -10.21
N LEU A 194 0.85 6.56 -10.52
CA LEU A 194 -0.11 6.39 -11.61
C LEU A 194 0.63 6.22 -12.95
N HIS A 195 1.62 7.07 -13.28
CA HIS A 195 2.42 6.95 -14.51
C HIS A 195 3.05 5.57 -14.69
N LYS A 196 3.68 5.03 -13.62
CA LYS A 196 4.25 3.67 -13.64
C LYS A 196 3.18 2.61 -13.94
N LEU A 197 2.02 2.70 -13.28
CA LEU A 197 0.90 1.78 -13.49
C LEU A 197 0.34 1.87 -14.90
N VAL A 198 0.10 3.07 -15.45
CA VAL A 198 -0.37 3.25 -16.84
C VAL A 198 0.62 2.64 -17.82
N ARG A 199 1.88 3.07 -17.74
CA ARG A 199 3.01 2.59 -18.57
C ARG A 199 3.20 1.07 -18.51
N ASP A 200 2.94 0.43 -17.38
CA ASP A 200 3.07 -1.02 -17.23
C ASP A 200 1.78 -1.78 -17.62
N THR A 201 0.61 -1.15 -17.48
CA THR A 201 -0.66 -1.62 -18.05
C THR A 201 -0.58 -1.65 -19.58
N ASP A 202 -0.06 -0.60 -20.20
CA ASP A 202 0.11 -0.48 -21.65
C ASP A 202 1.01 -1.60 -22.23
N LYS A 203 2.00 -2.08 -21.46
CA LYS A 203 2.86 -3.21 -21.85
C LYS A 203 2.17 -4.57 -21.73
N VAL A 204 1.33 -4.76 -20.71
CA VAL A 204 0.59 -6.01 -20.47
C VAL A 204 -0.62 -6.12 -21.40
N PHE A 205 -1.26 -5.00 -21.70
CA PHE A 205 -2.48 -4.89 -22.50
C PHE A 205 -2.30 -3.90 -23.66
N PRO A 206 -1.38 -4.13 -24.62
CA PRO A 206 -1.14 -3.22 -25.76
C PRO A 206 -2.33 -3.13 -26.73
N ASN A 207 -3.33 -4.01 -26.59
CA ASN A 207 -4.61 -3.94 -27.27
C ASN A 207 -5.71 -4.21 -26.24
N PRO A 208 -6.01 -3.26 -25.33
CA PRO A 208 -6.82 -3.54 -24.15
C PRO A 208 -8.28 -3.85 -24.50
N GLY A 209 -8.79 -3.34 -25.63
CA GLY A 209 -10.13 -3.69 -26.15
C GLY A 209 -10.34 -5.18 -26.48
N ASN A 210 -9.27 -5.97 -26.60
CA ASN A 210 -9.32 -7.42 -26.73
C ASN A 210 -9.21 -8.17 -25.38
N SER A 211 -9.16 -7.44 -24.26
CA SER A 211 -8.97 -7.97 -22.91
C SER A 211 -10.26 -7.87 -22.10
N ASP A 212 -10.43 -8.79 -21.14
CA ASP A 212 -11.57 -8.76 -20.23
C ASP A 212 -11.39 -7.74 -19.08
N LEU A 213 -12.50 -7.18 -18.61
CA LEU A 213 -12.54 -6.26 -17.46
C LEU A 213 -11.90 -6.87 -16.21
N GLY A 214 -12.16 -8.15 -15.94
CA GLY A 214 -11.59 -8.89 -14.81
C GLY A 214 -10.07 -9.04 -14.91
N LEU A 215 -9.51 -9.14 -16.12
CA LEU A 215 -8.05 -9.24 -16.31
C LEU A 215 -7.35 -7.90 -16.03
N ILE A 216 -7.87 -6.79 -16.56
CA ILE A 216 -7.29 -5.46 -16.31
C ILE A 216 -7.42 -5.09 -14.84
N THR A 217 -8.59 -5.32 -14.24
CA THR A 217 -8.82 -5.00 -12.81
C THR A 217 -8.02 -5.89 -11.85
N ALA A 218 -7.81 -7.17 -12.17
CA ALA A 218 -6.93 -8.04 -11.38
C ALA A 218 -5.44 -7.68 -11.54
N PHE A 219 -5.01 -7.15 -12.69
CA PHE A 219 -3.66 -6.59 -12.84
C PHE A 219 -3.47 -5.35 -11.95
N PHE A 220 -4.46 -4.45 -11.90
CA PHE A 220 -4.39 -3.27 -11.03
C PHE A 220 -4.23 -3.65 -9.55
N GLU A 221 -5.00 -4.64 -9.08
CA GLU A 221 -4.87 -5.14 -7.71
C GLU A 221 -3.50 -5.78 -7.47
N ALA A 222 -3.08 -6.74 -8.32
CA ALA A 222 -1.79 -7.39 -8.19
C ALA A 222 -0.60 -6.42 -8.27
N TYR A 223 -0.68 -5.36 -9.09
CA TYR A 223 0.38 -4.36 -9.25
C TYR A 223 0.44 -3.40 -8.06
N LEU A 224 -0.70 -3.02 -7.47
CA LEU A 224 -0.72 -2.13 -6.30
C LEU A 224 -0.35 -2.87 -5.01
N ASP A 225 -0.81 -4.12 -4.83
CA ASP A 225 -0.42 -5.00 -3.73
C ASP A 225 1.05 -5.44 -3.81
N ALA A 226 1.66 -5.44 -4.99
CA ALA A 226 3.07 -5.77 -5.17
C ALA A 226 4.01 -4.67 -4.65
N ASP A 227 5.08 -5.11 -3.98
CA ASP A 227 6.21 -4.26 -3.60
C ASP A 227 6.82 -3.53 -4.82
N TYR A 228 7.42 -2.36 -4.58
CA TYR A 228 7.99 -1.54 -5.65
C TYR A 228 9.11 -2.25 -6.43
N THR A 229 9.85 -3.18 -5.82
CA THR A 229 10.85 -4.03 -6.50
C THR A 229 10.20 -5.15 -7.32
N ASP A 230 9.01 -5.62 -6.92
CA ASP A 230 8.29 -6.71 -7.58
C ASP A 230 7.43 -6.27 -8.76
N ARG A 231 6.91 -5.03 -8.78
CA ARG A 231 6.09 -4.50 -9.89
C ARG A 231 6.72 -4.70 -11.27
N GLY A 232 8.04 -4.53 -11.37
CA GLY A 232 8.80 -4.75 -12.61
C GLY A 232 8.98 -6.23 -13.02
N LEU A 233 8.89 -7.17 -12.07
CA LEU A 233 8.85 -8.61 -12.34
C LEU A 233 7.41 -9.05 -12.66
N LEU A 234 6.43 -8.59 -11.88
CA LEU A 234 5.01 -8.86 -12.08
C LEU A 234 4.56 -8.47 -13.49
N THR A 235 4.94 -7.28 -13.95
CA THR A 235 4.68 -6.80 -15.32
C THR A 235 5.21 -7.78 -16.37
N LYS A 236 6.44 -8.30 -16.22
CA LYS A 236 7.04 -9.26 -17.16
C LYS A 236 6.30 -10.59 -17.16
N GLU A 237 5.89 -11.11 -16.01
CA GLU A 237 5.10 -12.35 -15.93
C GLU A 237 3.72 -12.17 -16.59
N TRP A 238 3.05 -11.03 -16.35
CA TRP A 238 1.79 -10.74 -17.03
C TRP A 238 1.97 -10.55 -18.55
N MET A 239 3.08 -9.98 -19.02
CA MET A 239 3.42 -9.93 -20.46
C MET A 239 3.63 -11.33 -21.08
N LYS A 240 4.21 -12.30 -20.34
CA LYS A 240 4.30 -13.71 -20.78
C LYS A 240 2.95 -14.42 -20.89
N GLY A 241 1.91 -13.90 -20.22
CA GLY A 241 0.60 -14.54 -20.06
C GLY A 241 0.32 -15.07 -18.66
N ASN A 242 1.31 -15.04 -17.75
CA ASN A 242 1.18 -15.56 -16.40
C ASN A 242 0.39 -14.58 -15.51
N ARG A 243 -0.83 -14.97 -15.11
CA ARG A 243 -1.76 -14.14 -14.31
C ARG A 243 -1.47 -14.25 -12.80
N VAL A 244 -0.22 -14.01 -12.41
CA VAL A 244 0.24 -14.11 -11.01
C VAL A 244 -0.25 -12.94 -10.17
N SER A 245 -0.78 -13.21 -8.97
CA SER A 245 -1.27 -12.16 -8.05
C SER A 245 -0.20 -11.57 -7.14
N ARG A 246 0.96 -12.22 -7.04
CA ARG A 246 2.17 -11.75 -6.35
C ARG A 246 3.39 -12.45 -6.93
N ILE A 247 4.58 -11.87 -6.75
CA ILE A 247 5.84 -12.59 -6.93
C ILE A 247 6.13 -13.41 -5.66
N THR A 248 6.60 -14.65 -5.82
CA THR A 248 7.04 -15.46 -4.69
C THR A 248 8.50 -15.15 -4.39
N ARG A 249 8.82 -14.76 -3.15
CA ARG A 249 10.20 -14.54 -2.70
C ARG A 249 10.66 -15.67 -1.76
N THR A 250 11.96 -15.98 -1.77
CA THR A 250 12.62 -16.89 -0.83
C THR A 250 12.77 -16.21 0.55
N ALA A 251 13.18 -16.97 1.57
CA ALA A 251 13.45 -16.42 2.91
C ALA A 251 14.59 -15.38 2.95
N SER A 252 15.42 -15.31 1.91
CA SER A 252 16.47 -14.28 1.72
C SER A 252 16.02 -13.09 0.87
N GLY A 253 14.75 -13.04 0.48
CA GLY A 253 14.19 -11.99 -0.37
C GLY A 253 14.48 -12.14 -1.86
N ALA A 254 15.22 -13.18 -2.31
CA ALA A 254 15.43 -13.44 -3.73
C ALA A 254 14.14 -13.94 -4.41
N ASN A 255 14.00 -13.75 -5.73
CA ASN A 255 12.87 -14.33 -6.48
C ASN A 255 12.92 -15.87 -6.40
N ALA A 256 11.81 -16.50 -6.02
CA ALA A 256 11.68 -17.95 -5.93
C ALA A 256 11.28 -18.61 -7.25
N GLY A 257 10.87 -17.84 -8.26
CA GLY A 257 10.41 -18.36 -9.55
C GLY A 257 8.94 -18.78 -9.55
N GLY A 258 8.59 -19.71 -10.45
CA GLY A 258 7.23 -20.21 -10.67
C GLY A 258 6.52 -19.54 -11.86
N GLY A 259 7.28 -18.83 -12.70
CA GLY A 259 6.80 -18.18 -13.93
C GLY A 259 7.22 -18.92 -15.21
N ASN A 260 8.19 -19.82 -15.11
CA ASN A 260 8.55 -20.70 -16.23
C ASN A 260 7.63 -21.92 -16.25
N LYS A 261 7.39 -22.45 -17.46
CA LYS A 261 6.79 -23.77 -17.60
C LYS A 261 7.75 -24.83 -17.05
N THR A 262 7.20 -25.93 -16.55
CA THR A 262 7.97 -27.09 -16.09
C THR A 262 7.33 -28.38 -16.60
N ASP A 263 8.05 -29.50 -16.46
CA ASP A 263 7.64 -30.90 -16.67
C ASP A 263 6.34 -31.34 -15.94
N ARG A 264 5.77 -30.47 -15.10
CA ARG A 264 4.52 -30.67 -14.39
C ARG A 264 3.31 -30.45 -15.31
N ASN A 265 2.17 -31.01 -14.93
CA ASN A 265 0.90 -30.71 -15.59
C ASN A 265 0.64 -29.18 -15.57
N PRO A 266 0.39 -28.50 -16.72
CA PRO A 266 0.21 -27.04 -16.76
C PRO A 266 -0.94 -26.48 -15.89
N ASN A 267 -1.85 -27.33 -15.42
CA ASN A 267 -2.94 -26.94 -14.51
C ASN A 267 -2.54 -27.04 -13.01
N LEU A 268 -1.34 -27.52 -12.69
CA LEU A 268 -0.83 -27.61 -11.33
C LEU A 268 -0.11 -26.30 -10.96
N VAL A 269 -0.74 -25.49 -10.12
CA VAL A 269 -0.11 -24.29 -9.54
C VAL A 269 1.07 -24.72 -8.67
N HIS A 270 2.30 -24.49 -9.15
CA HIS A 270 3.49 -24.85 -8.39
C HIS A 270 3.81 -23.75 -7.36
N THR A 271 3.97 -24.18 -6.11
CA THR A 271 4.17 -23.36 -4.92
C THR A 271 5.14 -24.04 -3.97
N PHE A 272 5.61 -23.32 -2.95
CA PHE A 272 6.41 -23.90 -1.87
C PHE A 272 5.74 -25.07 -1.15
N ASP A 273 4.41 -25.19 -1.16
CA ASP A 273 3.69 -26.31 -0.53
C ASP A 273 3.65 -27.55 -1.43
N THR A 274 3.50 -27.37 -2.75
CA THR A 274 3.62 -28.48 -3.71
C THR A 274 5.07 -28.96 -3.84
N LEU A 275 6.03 -28.03 -3.80
CA LEU A 275 7.46 -28.33 -3.73
C LEU A 275 7.78 -29.17 -2.49
N ASP A 276 7.22 -28.85 -1.32
CA ASP A 276 7.42 -29.63 -0.11
C ASP A 276 6.98 -31.09 -0.25
N VAL A 277 5.83 -31.32 -0.89
CA VAL A 277 5.34 -32.70 -1.14
C VAL A 277 6.21 -33.41 -2.18
N GLU A 278 6.74 -32.71 -3.18
CA GLU A 278 7.70 -33.25 -4.16
C GLU A 278 9.04 -33.62 -3.50
N ILE A 279 9.61 -32.75 -2.66
CA ILE A 279 10.83 -33.02 -1.87
C ILE A 279 10.60 -34.21 -0.93
N ALA A 280 9.49 -34.22 -0.17
CA ALA A 280 9.17 -35.33 0.72
C ALA A 280 9.00 -36.65 -0.03
N ALA A 281 8.37 -36.64 -1.21
CA ALA A 281 8.25 -37.83 -2.06
C ALA A 281 9.61 -38.29 -2.63
N ALA A 282 10.48 -37.36 -3.02
CA ALA A 282 11.82 -37.68 -3.52
C ALA A 282 12.71 -38.36 -2.46
N THR A 283 12.56 -37.99 -1.18
CA THR A 283 13.27 -38.62 -0.05
C THR A 283 12.84 -40.07 0.26
N LEU A 284 11.75 -40.56 -0.34
CA LEU A 284 11.32 -41.95 -0.15
C LEU A 284 12.18 -42.91 -0.99
N PRO A 285 12.59 -44.07 -0.43
CA PRO A 285 13.57 -44.98 -1.04
C PRO A 285 12.99 -45.90 -2.14
N MET A 286 11.72 -45.71 -2.49
CA MET A 286 11.01 -46.49 -3.52
C MET A 286 10.98 -45.72 -4.84
N ASP A 287 11.15 -46.41 -5.96
CA ASP A 287 11.10 -45.83 -7.29
C ASP A 287 9.65 -45.87 -7.82
N PHE A 288 9.21 -44.82 -8.55
CA PHE A 288 7.83 -44.67 -9.01
C PHE A 288 7.72 -43.63 -10.14
N ASN A 289 6.55 -43.53 -10.77
CA ASN A 289 6.27 -42.48 -11.76
C ASN A 289 6.20 -41.11 -11.04
N ILE A 290 7.23 -40.27 -11.22
CA ILE A 290 7.27 -38.94 -10.59
C ILE A 290 6.16 -38.01 -11.08
N TYR A 291 5.59 -38.23 -12.26
CA TYR A 291 4.47 -37.44 -12.78
C TYR A 291 3.15 -37.86 -12.15
N GLU A 292 2.95 -39.18 -11.98
CA GLU A 292 1.79 -39.79 -11.35
C GLU A 292 2.13 -40.41 -9.98
N ILE A 293 2.44 -39.54 -9.02
CA ILE A 293 2.85 -39.94 -7.66
C ILE A 293 1.76 -40.83 -7.03
N PRO A 294 2.04 -42.12 -6.70
CA PRO A 294 1.02 -43.03 -6.21
C PRO A 294 0.34 -42.53 -4.93
N GLY A 295 -0.97 -42.75 -4.80
CA GLY A 295 -1.75 -42.18 -3.68
C GLY A 295 -1.30 -42.60 -2.28
N SER A 296 -0.56 -43.71 -2.15
CA SER A 296 0.14 -44.13 -0.92
C SER A 296 1.40 -43.28 -0.65
N VAL A 297 2.24 -43.09 -1.66
CA VAL A 297 3.44 -42.24 -1.64
C VAL A 297 3.06 -40.80 -1.33
N TYR A 298 2.04 -40.25 -2.00
CA TYR A 298 1.55 -38.89 -1.78
C TYR A 298 1.02 -38.67 -0.34
N ARG A 299 0.30 -39.66 0.22
CA ARG A 299 -0.14 -39.63 1.64
C ARG A 299 1.06 -39.63 2.59
N ARG A 300 2.05 -40.51 2.37
CA ARG A 300 3.24 -40.59 3.24
C ARG A 300 4.12 -39.33 3.12
N ALA A 301 4.23 -38.74 1.93
CA ALA A 301 4.90 -37.45 1.72
C ALA A 301 4.22 -36.34 2.52
N LYS A 302 2.87 -36.25 2.50
CA LYS A 302 2.13 -35.28 3.34
C LYS A 302 2.32 -35.47 4.84
N GLU A 303 2.43 -36.71 5.32
CA GLU A 303 2.81 -36.95 6.72
C GLU A 303 4.21 -36.44 7.06
N ILE A 304 5.19 -36.70 6.18
CA ILE A 304 6.59 -36.27 6.33
C ILE A 304 6.69 -34.74 6.39
N VAL A 305 5.94 -34.04 5.54
CA VAL A 305 5.81 -32.56 5.57
C VAL A 305 5.20 -32.10 6.90
N LEU A 306 4.05 -32.65 7.30
CA LEU A 306 3.32 -32.26 8.51
C LEU A 306 4.15 -32.47 9.79
N LYS A 307 4.87 -33.59 9.89
CA LYS A 307 5.72 -33.95 11.04
C LYS A 307 7.12 -33.34 10.95
N ARG A 308 7.49 -32.70 9.82
CA ARG A 308 8.84 -32.23 9.49
C ARG A 308 9.92 -33.30 9.71
N GLU A 309 9.69 -34.50 9.20
CA GLU A 309 10.64 -35.61 9.35
C GLU A 309 11.96 -35.32 8.61
N SER A 310 13.08 -35.86 9.09
CA SER A 310 14.35 -35.86 8.35
C SER A 310 14.39 -37.04 7.36
N PRO A 311 15.06 -36.90 6.20
CA PRO A 311 15.88 -35.76 5.76
C PRO A 311 15.11 -34.62 5.09
N PHE A 312 13.77 -34.74 4.96
CA PHE A 312 12.94 -33.76 4.26
C PHE A 312 13.09 -32.34 4.84
N LYS A 313 13.10 -32.16 6.17
CA LYS A 313 13.14 -30.81 6.77
C LYS A 313 14.42 -30.05 6.42
N GLU A 314 15.56 -30.74 6.28
CA GLU A 314 16.82 -30.15 5.87
C GLU A 314 16.82 -29.77 4.37
N TRP A 315 16.32 -30.67 3.51
CA TRP A 315 16.21 -30.41 2.06
C TRP A 315 15.21 -29.28 1.74
N SER A 316 14.05 -29.27 2.40
CA SER A 316 13.04 -28.20 2.27
C SER A 316 13.60 -26.84 2.63
N ALA A 317 14.31 -26.72 3.76
CA ALA A 317 14.90 -25.47 4.20
C ALA A 317 15.96 -24.93 3.21
N ALA A 318 16.81 -25.81 2.67
CA ALA A 318 17.84 -25.40 1.71
C ALA A 318 17.26 -25.07 0.32
N LEU A 319 16.36 -25.91 -0.21
CA LEU A 319 15.75 -25.67 -1.52
C LEU A 319 14.85 -24.42 -1.52
N ARG A 320 14.13 -24.12 -0.44
CA ARG A 320 13.38 -22.85 -0.28
C ARG A 320 14.25 -21.60 -0.17
N ALA A 321 15.55 -21.73 0.10
CA ALA A 321 16.51 -20.62 0.09
C ALA A 321 17.11 -20.38 -1.30
N THR A 322 17.03 -21.36 -2.22
CA THR A 322 17.56 -21.28 -3.58
C THR A 322 16.71 -20.33 -4.46
N PRO A 323 17.30 -19.29 -5.07
CA PRO A 323 16.60 -18.45 -6.05
C PRO A 323 16.11 -19.27 -7.25
N GLY A 324 14.93 -18.94 -7.78
CA GLY A 324 14.35 -19.62 -8.94
C GLY A 324 13.91 -21.08 -8.70
N ILE A 325 13.90 -21.59 -7.46
CA ILE A 325 13.60 -23.00 -7.17
C ILE A 325 12.27 -23.50 -7.76
N LEU A 326 11.25 -22.64 -7.86
CA LEU A 326 9.93 -22.98 -8.41
C LEU A 326 9.89 -22.98 -9.96
N ASP A 327 10.94 -22.51 -10.63
CA ASP A 327 11.10 -22.63 -12.08
C ASP A 327 11.71 -23.98 -12.50
N TYR A 328 12.34 -24.74 -11.60
CA TYR A 328 12.99 -26.02 -11.93
C TYR A 328 12.02 -27.19 -12.09
N SER A 329 12.36 -28.15 -12.94
CA SER A 329 11.56 -29.36 -13.17
C SER A 329 11.47 -30.25 -11.92
N ARG A 330 10.37 -30.99 -11.80
CA ARG A 330 10.20 -32.05 -10.79
C ARG A 330 11.29 -33.11 -10.96
N ALA A 331 11.62 -33.47 -12.20
CA ALA A 331 12.69 -34.41 -12.51
C ALA A 331 14.04 -33.96 -11.93
N ALA A 332 14.45 -32.70 -12.10
CA ALA A 332 15.70 -32.17 -11.55
C ALA A 332 15.72 -32.19 -10.01
N ILE A 333 14.62 -31.79 -9.37
CA ILE A 333 14.49 -31.81 -7.89
C ILE A 333 14.58 -33.25 -7.37
N PHE A 334 13.93 -34.22 -8.02
CA PHE A 334 14.02 -35.62 -7.67
C PHE A 334 15.43 -36.19 -7.89
N ALA A 335 16.06 -35.88 -9.03
CA ALA A 335 17.42 -36.32 -9.37
C ALA A 335 18.44 -35.80 -8.34
N LEU A 336 18.39 -34.51 -8.01
CA LEU A 336 19.25 -33.87 -7.03
C LEU A 336 19.19 -34.57 -5.66
N ILE A 337 17.99 -34.85 -5.17
CA ILE A 337 17.79 -35.49 -3.86
C ILE A 337 18.23 -36.97 -3.90
N ARG A 338 17.97 -37.68 -5.01
CA ARG A 338 18.22 -39.13 -5.15
C ARG A 338 19.65 -39.48 -5.58
N SER A 339 20.42 -38.52 -6.08
CA SER A 339 21.85 -38.62 -6.37
C SER A 339 22.76 -38.16 -5.22
N ALA A 340 22.21 -37.55 -4.17
CA ALA A 340 22.97 -37.14 -2.99
C ALA A 340 23.36 -38.34 -2.10
N HIS A 341 24.48 -38.22 -1.38
CA HIS A 341 24.88 -39.24 -0.41
C HIS A 341 23.89 -39.30 0.77
N PRO A 342 23.48 -40.48 1.29
CA PRO A 342 22.38 -40.60 2.26
C PRO A 342 22.54 -39.76 3.54
N GLU A 343 23.77 -39.55 4.02
CA GLU A 343 24.07 -38.74 5.22
C GLU A 343 24.25 -37.23 4.95
N PHE A 344 24.19 -36.79 3.68
CA PHE A 344 24.67 -35.47 3.28
C PHE A 344 23.85 -34.31 3.87
N TYR A 345 22.57 -34.55 4.13
CA TYR A 345 21.65 -33.59 4.75
C TYR A 345 22.07 -33.16 6.18
N HIS A 346 22.92 -33.93 6.87
CA HIS A 346 23.47 -33.56 8.18
C HIS A 346 24.41 -32.35 8.16
N TYR A 347 24.79 -31.84 6.97
CA TYR A 347 25.77 -30.76 6.81
C TYR A 347 25.18 -29.56 6.05
N PRO A 348 24.33 -28.69 6.65
CA PRO A 348 23.59 -27.65 5.94
C PRO A 348 24.43 -26.73 5.03
N GLY A 349 25.62 -26.31 5.48
CA GLY A 349 26.52 -25.48 4.66
C GLY A 349 27.10 -26.20 3.44
N ARG A 350 27.21 -27.54 3.47
CA ARG A 350 27.55 -28.37 2.29
C ARG A 350 26.32 -28.67 1.44
N LEU A 351 25.15 -28.79 2.05
CA LEU A 351 23.87 -29.02 1.36
C LEU A 351 23.58 -27.92 0.34
N GLN A 352 23.70 -26.64 0.73
CA GLN A 352 23.54 -25.53 -0.21
C GLN A 352 24.61 -25.53 -1.30
N GLY A 353 25.88 -25.83 -0.96
CA GLY A 353 26.96 -25.92 -1.94
C GLY A 353 26.74 -27.01 -3.00
N TYR A 354 26.11 -28.12 -2.63
CA TYR A 354 25.70 -29.18 -3.56
C TYR A 354 24.51 -28.76 -4.42
N ILE A 355 23.47 -28.16 -3.83
CA ILE A 355 22.32 -27.65 -4.60
C ILE A 355 22.81 -26.69 -5.69
N ASN A 356 23.66 -25.72 -5.32
CA ASN A 356 24.22 -24.74 -6.25
C ASN A 356 25.16 -25.35 -7.32
N ALA A 357 25.68 -26.57 -7.11
CA ALA A 357 26.62 -27.23 -8.02
C ALA A 357 25.99 -28.30 -8.92
N TYR A 358 24.81 -28.83 -8.55
CA TYR A 358 24.15 -29.94 -9.25
C TYR A 358 22.72 -29.63 -9.72
N LEU A 359 22.08 -28.55 -9.25
CA LEU A 359 20.78 -28.07 -9.76
C LEU A 359 20.99 -27.14 -10.98
N THR A 360 21.62 -27.67 -12.02
CA THR A 360 22.12 -26.91 -13.19
C THR A 360 21.28 -27.10 -14.46
N GLU A 361 20.01 -27.47 -14.31
CA GLU A 361 19.06 -27.61 -15.43
C GLU A 361 18.74 -26.25 -16.08
N THR A 362 18.60 -26.22 -17.41
CA THR A 362 18.26 -25.02 -18.19
C THR A 362 17.03 -25.16 -19.09
N ASP A 363 16.57 -26.38 -19.36
CA ASP A 363 15.24 -26.65 -19.92
C ASP A 363 14.42 -27.35 -18.83
N HIS A 364 13.42 -26.65 -18.31
CA HIS A 364 12.57 -27.12 -17.24
C HIS A 364 11.30 -27.80 -17.76
N GLU A 365 10.89 -27.55 -19.01
CA GLU A 365 9.71 -28.14 -19.66
C GLU A 365 10.03 -29.55 -20.20
N ASN A 366 11.26 -29.81 -20.63
CA ASN A 366 11.70 -31.09 -21.23
C ASN A 366 12.95 -31.68 -20.54
N PRO A 367 12.84 -32.28 -19.34
CA PRO A 367 13.99 -32.85 -18.63
C PRO A 367 14.68 -33.97 -19.42
N SER A 368 16.02 -34.00 -19.35
CA SER A 368 16.81 -34.98 -20.10
C SER A 368 16.54 -36.42 -19.62
N LYS A 369 16.77 -37.40 -20.51
CA LYS A 369 16.68 -38.84 -20.16
C LYS A 369 17.61 -39.21 -19.00
N GLU A 370 18.74 -38.54 -18.88
CA GLU A 370 19.69 -38.71 -17.76
C GLU A 370 19.09 -38.19 -16.45
N THR A 371 18.48 -37.00 -16.46
CA THR A 371 17.75 -36.43 -15.31
C THR A 371 16.60 -37.35 -14.88
N LEU A 372 15.80 -37.87 -15.81
CA LEU A 372 14.71 -38.82 -15.52
C LEU A 372 15.23 -40.14 -14.92
N THR A 373 16.38 -40.62 -15.38
CA THR A 373 17.03 -41.83 -14.85
C THR A 373 17.57 -41.58 -13.44
N ALA A 374 18.21 -40.44 -13.18
CA ALA A 374 18.70 -40.04 -11.87
C ALA A 374 17.57 -39.76 -10.86
N ALA A 375 16.45 -39.20 -11.33
CA ALA A 375 15.19 -39.05 -10.57
C ALA A 375 14.54 -40.39 -10.23
N ARG A 376 14.96 -41.47 -10.91
CA ARG A 376 14.35 -42.81 -10.87
C ARG A 376 12.86 -42.77 -11.17
N HIS A 377 12.50 -42.01 -12.20
CA HIS A 377 11.18 -42.05 -12.80
C HIS A 377 10.98 -43.44 -13.44
N THR A 378 9.96 -44.16 -12.99
CA THR A 378 9.44 -45.30 -13.75
C THR A 378 8.40 -44.75 -14.73
N PRO A 379 8.57 -44.95 -16.06
CA PRO A 379 7.48 -44.73 -17.00
C PRO A 379 6.26 -45.56 -16.63
N GLU A 380 5.09 -45.21 -17.18
CA GLU A 380 4.03 -46.22 -17.27
C GLU A 380 4.61 -47.45 -18.00
N LYS A 381 4.40 -48.65 -17.43
CA LYS A 381 4.52 -49.85 -18.24
C LYS A 381 3.40 -49.77 -19.26
N ASP A 382 3.73 -49.55 -20.53
CA ASP A 382 2.75 -49.79 -21.58
C ASP A 382 2.37 -51.28 -21.47
N ILE A 383 1.11 -51.52 -21.09
CA ILE A 383 0.56 -52.85 -20.91
C ILE A 383 0.64 -53.59 -22.24
N LEU A 384 0.64 -52.87 -23.38
CA LEU A 384 0.86 -53.43 -24.70
C LEU A 384 2.31 -53.88 -24.93
N GLU A 385 3.33 -53.16 -24.44
CA GLU A 385 4.73 -53.63 -24.52
C GLU A 385 4.98 -54.83 -23.61
N GLU A 386 4.47 -54.83 -22.38
CA GLU A 386 4.61 -55.98 -21.47
C GLU A 386 3.88 -57.20 -22.03
N VAL A 387 2.65 -57.04 -22.54
CA VAL A 387 1.89 -58.12 -23.20
C VAL A 387 2.55 -58.57 -24.50
N ASN A 388 3.11 -57.68 -25.32
CA ASN A 388 3.86 -58.07 -26.51
C ASN A 388 5.13 -58.85 -26.15
N ARG A 389 5.86 -58.44 -25.10
CA ARG A 389 7.05 -59.15 -24.62
C ARG A 389 6.69 -60.51 -24.00
N GLU A 390 5.56 -60.61 -23.28
CA GLU A 390 5.00 -61.89 -22.83
C GLU A 390 4.52 -62.77 -23.99
N LEU A 391 4.00 -62.19 -25.08
CA LEU A 391 3.58 -62.94 -26.27
C LEU A 391 4.78 -63.46 -27.05
N SER A 392 5.82 -62.64 -27.28
CA SER A 392 7.07 -63.10 -27.90
C SER A 392 7.74 -64.19 -27.07
N ALA A 393 7.84 -64.02 -25.74
CA ALA A 393 8.39 -65.06 -24.87
C ALA A 393 7.56 -66.35 -24.89
N LYS A 394 6.22 -66.27 -25.08
CA LYS A 394 5.37 -67.46 -25.25
C LYS A 394 5.57 -68.12 -26.61
N GLN A 395 5.72 -67.35 -27.69
CA GLN A 395 6.04 -67.89 -29.01
C GLN A 395 7.41 -68.60 -29.02
N GLU A 396 8.43 -68.01 -28.38
CA GLU A 396 9.74 -68.63 -28.21
C GLU A 396 9.62 -69.98 -27.45
N THR A 397 8.81 -70.07 -26.38
CA THR A 397 8.58 -71.35 -25.69
C THR A 397 7.69 -72.34 -26.45
N GLU A 398 6.74 -71.88 -27.27
CA GLU A 398 5.90 -72.76 -28.10
C GLU A 398 6.65 -73.30 -29.32
N GLU A 399 7.69 -72.61 -29.81
CA GLU A 399 8.61 -73.15 -30.82
C GLU A 399 9.61 -74.13 -30.21
N GLU A 400 10.13 -73.90 -28.99
CA GLU A 400 11.04 -74.85 -28.31
C GLU A 400 10.38 -76.18 -27.87
N GLU A 401 9.07 -76.24 -27.59
CA GLU A 401 8.40 -77.51 -27.22
C GLU A 401 8.08 -78.45 -28.41
N ASN A 402 8.29 -78.03 -29.67
CA ASN A 402 7.84 -78.80 -30.84
C ASN A 402 8.90 -79.63 -31.59
N ASP A 403 10.19 -79.57 -31.24
CA ASP A 403 11.29 -80.11 -32.09
C ASP A 403 12.23 -81.15 -31.41
N GLU A 404 11.73 -81.92 -30.42
CA GLU A 404 12.42 -83.12 -29.89
C GLU A 404 11.93 -84.44 -30.52
N GLU A 405 12.32 -84.75 -31.76
CA GLU A 405 12.53 -86.16 -32.17
C GLU A 405 13.83 -86.38 -32.98
N LYS A 406 14.70 -87.26 -32.46
CA LYS A 406 16.09 -87.53 -32.88
C LYS A 406 16.22 -88.21 -34.27
N PRO A 407 17.41 -88.25 -34.95
CA PRO A 407 18.75 -88.43 -34.34
C PRO A 407 20.01 -87.76 -34.96
N GLN A 408 21.12 -87.90 -34.21
CA GLN A 408 22.55 -87.60 -34.51
C GLN A 408 23.15 -88.57 -35.55
N PRO A 409 24.47 -88.53 -35.94
CA PRO A 409 25.59 -87.59 -35.65
C PRO A 409 26.24 -87.05 -36.98
N SER A 410 27.48 -86.52 -37.13
CA SER A 410 28.75 -86.50 -36.37
C SER A 410 29.77 -85.49 -36.94
N CYS A 411 30.66 -84.92 -36.09
CA CYS A 411 32.06 -84.47 -36.35
C CYS A 411 32.38 -83.48 -37.51
N ALA A 412 33.49 -82.73 -37.54
CA ALA A 412 34.40 -82.14 -36.53
C ALA A 412 35.46 -81.28 -37.29
N MET A 413 36.03 -80.23 -36.66
CA MET A 413 37.16 -79.39 -37.17
C MET A 413 36.82 -78.49 -38.41
N ALA A 414 37.51 -77.39 -38.74
CA ALA A 414 38.35 -76.43 -37.98
C ALA A 414 38.65 -75.16 -38.84
N ASP A 415 39.26 -74.15 -38.20
CA ASP A 415 40.21 -73.14 -38.73
C ASP A 415 39.84 -71.94 -39.65
N GLU A 416 40.55 -70.84 -39.32
CA GLU A 416 41.05 -69.66 -40.07
C GLU A 416 40.17 -68.61 -40.82
N GLN A 417 40.35 -67.35 -40.38
CA GLN A 417 40.72 -66.06 -41.05
C GLN A 417 40.62 -65.93 -42.60
N ALA A 418 40.54 -64.74 -43.24
CA ALA A 418 40.92 -63.37 -42.82
C ALA A 418 40.23 -62.23 -43.64
N THR A 419 40.44 -60.96 -43.21
CA THR A 419 40.59 -59.67 -43.95
C THR A 419 40.21 -59.54 -45.45
N ALA A 420 39.69 -58.43 -45.99
CA ALA A 420 39.21 -57.11 -45.48
C ALA A 420 38.35 -56.42 -46.62
N GLU A 421 38.33 -55.12 -47.02
CA GLU A 421 39.09 -53.88 -46.69
C GLU A 421 38.39 -52.58 -47.22
N THR A 422 38.49 -51.46 -46.46
CA THR A 422 38.46 -50.00 -46.84
C THR A 422 37.43 -49.31 -47.78
N VAL A 423 36.95 -48.15 -47.29
CA VAL A 423 36.89 -46.78 -47.92
C VAL A 423 35.56 -46.18 -48.48
N GLU A 424 35.27 -44.98 -47.94
CA GLU A 424 34.28 -43.90 -48.22
C GLU A 424 34.70 -43.01 -49.43
N PRO A 425 33.83 -42.19 -50.12
CA PRO A 425 33.30 -40.93 -49.53
C PRO A 425 32.01 -40.25 -50.11
N ASP A 426 31.59 -39.20 -49.38
CA ASP A 426 30.91 -37.91 -49.70
C ASP A 426 30.96 -37.35 -51.17
N ALA A 427 30.15 -36.37 -51.65
CA ALA A 427 29.08 -35.50 -51.07
C ALA A 427 28.21 -34.82 -52.18
N THR A 428 27.04 -34.21 -51.82
CA THR A 428 26.24 -33.17 -52.56
C THR A 428 25.65 -33.56 -53.95
N GLU A 429 24.50 -33.10 -54.48
CA GLU A 429 23.43 -32.10 -54.18
C GLU A 429 22.15 -32.50 -55.00
N HIS A 430 20.93 -31.91 -55.05
CA HIS A 430 20.24 -30.73 -54.47
C HIS A 430 18.68 -30.97 -54.46
N HIS A 431 17.81 -29.94 -54.56
CA HIS A 431 16.33 -30.02 -54.42
C HIS A 431 15.49 -30.17 -55.71
N GLN A 432 14.29 -30.79 -55.57
CA GLN A 432 13.01 -30.20 -55.99
C GLN A 432 11.81 -30.84 -55.24
N ASP A 433 10.69 -30.12 -55.15
CA ASP A 433 9.60 -30.38 -54.19
C ASP A 433 8.23 -30.56 -54.89
N THR A 434 7.46 -31.60 -54.53
CA THR A 434 6.00 -31.66 -54.76
C THR A 434 5.26 -32.68 -53.86
N GLN A 435 4.14 -32.25 -53.28
CA GLN A 435 3.21 -33.01 -52.41
C GLN A 435 2.02 -33.64 -53.20
N PRO A 436 1.00 -34.34 -52.60
CA PRO A 436 0.73 -34.62 -51.18
C PRO A 436 0.31 -36.07 -50.78
N LEU A 437 0.22 -36.27 -49.45
CA LEU A 437 -0.67 -37.11 -48.62
C LEU A 437 -1.67 -38.10 -49.26
N ASP A 438 -1.83 -39.27 -48.59
CA ASP A 438 -3.16 -39.73 -48.14
C ASP A 438 -3.06 -40.62 -46.87
N ALA A 439 -3.87 -40.37 -45.84
CA ALA A 439 -3.80 -41.08 -44.53
C ALA A 439 -5.07 -40.88 -43.67
N GLN A 440 -6.15 -41.61 -43.96
CA GLN A 440 -7.47 -41.34 -43.34
C GLN A 440 -8.30 -42.56 -42.87
N SER A 441 -7.75 -43.78 -42.84
CA SER A 441 -8.55 -45.02 -42.66
C SER A 441 -8.69 -45.56 -41.23
N GLN A 442 -7.84 -45.18 -40.26
CA GLN A 442 -7.78 -45.88 -38.95
C GLN A 442 -8.51 -45.18 -37.78
N VAL A 443 -8.83 -43.88 -37.86
CA VAL A 443 -9.42 -43.13 -36.73
C VAL A 443 -10.85 -43.58 -36.38
N ASN A 444 -11.65 -43.92 -37.39
CA ASN A 444 -13.10 -44.17 -37.26
C ASN A 444 -13.49 -45.41 -36.41
N SER A 445 -12.53 -46.26 -36.00
CA SER A 445 -12.78 -47.46 -35.20
C SER A 445 -12.91 -47.17 -33.68
N VAL A 446 -12.24 -46.12 -33.19
CA VAL A 446 -12.15 -45.82 -31.76
C VAL A 446 -13.37 -45.04 -31.29
N ASP A 447 -13.77 -43.98 -32.02
CA ASP A 447 -14.95 -43.17 -31.69
C ASP A 447 -16.24 -44.00 -31.63
N ALA A 448 -16.41 -44.97 -32.54
CA ALA A 448 -17.57 -45.85 -32.54
C ALA A 448 -17.70 -46.68 -31.24
N LYS A 449 -16.57 -47.08 -30.62
CA LYS A 449 -16.56 -47.75 -29.31
C LYS A 449 -16.84 -46.77 -28.17
N TYR A 450 -16.25 -45.58 -28.23
CA TYR A 450 -16.42 -44.55 -27.20
C TYR A 450 -17.86 -44.03 -27.10
N GLN A 451 -18.51 -43.81 -28.25
CA GLN A 451 -19.93 -43.46 -28.37
C GLN A 451 -20.82 -44.52 -27.70
N LYS A 452 -20.55 -45.82 -27.95
CA LYS A 452 -21.33 -46.92 -27.38
C LYS A 452 -21.22 -46.99 -25.85
N LEU A 453 -20.00 -46.89 -25.31
CA LEU A 453 -19.75 -46.92 -23.87
C LEU A 453 -20.46 -45.74 -23.15
N ARG A 454 -20.50 -44.57 -23.80
CA ARG A 454 -21.19 -43.37 -23.30
C ARG A 454 -22.71 -43.54 -23.23
N ALA A 455 -23.30 -44.29 -24.16
CA ALA A 455 -24.74 -44.62 -24.14
C ALA A 455 -25.09 -45.63 -23.02
N GLU A 456 -24.27 -46.67 -22.85
CA GLU A 456 -24.45 -47.67 -21.77
C GLU A 456 -24.34 -47.01 -20.38
N LEU A 457 -23.39 -46.08 -20.18
CA LEU A 457 -23.26 -45.29 -18.95
C LEU A 457 -24.48 -44.38 -18.69
N HIS A 458 -25.08 -43.82 -19.75
CA HIS A 458 -26.23 -42.92 -19.62
C HIS A 458 -27.50 -43.68 -19.22
N GLU A 459 -27.68 -44.91 -19.68
CA GLU A 459 -28.85 -45.73 -19.32
C GLU A 459 -28.69 -46.41 -17.95
N ALA A 460 -27.45 -46.73 -17.55
CA ALA A 460 -27.15 -47.12 -16.16
C ALA A 460 -27.55 -46.01 -15.16
N ARG A 461 -27.35 -44.72 -15.50
CA ARG A 461 -27.73 -43.58 -14.66
C ARG A 461 -29.25 -43.40 -14.48
N LYS A 462 -30.10 -43.87 -15.39
CA LYS A 462 -31.57 -43.75 -15.23
C LYS A 462 -32.15 -44.63 -14.13
N ASN A 463 -31.42 -45.67 -13.70
CA ASN A 463 -31.90 -46.66 -12.73
C ASN A 463 -31.45 -46.38 -11.29
N ILE A 464 -30.89 -45.19 -11.02
CA ILE A 464 -30.41 -44.78 -9.69
C ILE A 464 -31.47 -43.86 -9.05
N PRO A 465 -32.10 -44.24 -7.92
CA PRO A 465 -33.00 -43.35 -7.19
C PRO A 465 -32.25 -42.12 -6.64
N PRO A 466 -32.87 -40.92 -6.60
CA PRO A 466 -32.24 -39.74 -6.01
C PRO A 466 -32.04 -39.92 -4.50
N PRO A 467 -30.88 -39.53 -3.94
CA PRO A 467 -30.63 -39.63 -2.50
C PRO A 467 -31.49 -38.64 -1.70
N ASN A 468 -31.98 -39.08 -0.55
CA ASN A 468 -32.83 -38.30 0.33
C ASN A 468 -31.99 -37.34 1.21
N PRO A 469 -32.31 -36.04 1.32
CA PRO A 469 -31.41 -35.06 1.93
C PRO A 469 -31.53 -35.00 3.47
N VAL A 470 -30.99 -35.99 4.18
CA VAL A 470 -30.86 -35.97 5.66
C VAL A 470 -29.57 -36.69 6.12
N ASP A 471 -28.55 -35.92 6.51
CA ASP A 471 -27.57 -36.18 7.61
C ASP A 471 -26.27 -35.34 7.55
N ALA A 472 -26.06 -34.55 6.48
CA ALA A 472 -24.87 -33.70 6.34
C ALA A 472 -24.60 -32.80 7.56
N ASP A 473 -25.66 -32.19 8.12
CA ASP A 473 -25.56 -31.27 9.26
C ASP A 473 -25.08 -31.96 10.55
N LYS A 474 -25.43 -33.24 10.77
CA LYS A 474 -24.96 -34.02 11.93
C LYS A 474 -23.46 -34.31 11.85
N LEU A 475 -22.95 -34.59 10.65
CA LEU A 475 -21.51 -34.79 10.42
C LEU A 475 -20.74 -33.47 10.58
N LEU A 476 -21.34 -32.35 10.18
CA LEU A 476 -20.80 -31.00 10.40
C LEU A 476 -20.77 -30.61 11.88
N ALA A 477 -21.83 -30.86 12.65
CA ALA A 477 -21.86 -30.66 14.10
C ALA A 477 -20.79 -31.50 14.82
N ALA A 478 -20.70 -32.80 14.49
CA ALA A 478 -19.68 -33.68 15.03
C ALA A 478 -18.24 -33.23 14.69
N SER A 479 -18.00 -32.69 13.49
CA SER A 479 -16.67 -32.13 13.12
C SER A 479 -16.34 -30.79 13.78
N ARG A 480 -17.35 -30.06 14.26
CA ARG A 480 -17.20 -28.81 15.05
C ARG A 480 -16.99 -29.07 16.53
N GLY A 481 -17.07 -30.33 16.98
CA GLY A 481 -16.89 -30.73 18.37
C GLY A 481 -18.17 -30.72 19.21
N GLU A 482 -19.35 -30.63 18.58
CA GLU A 482 -20.63 -30.77 19.27
C GLU A 482 -20.96 -32.25 19.54
N PHE A 483 -21.70 -32.54 20.61
CA PHE A 483 -22.13 -33.91 20.90
C PHE A 483 -23.36 -34.29 20.07
N VAL A 484 -23.22 -35.32 19.23
CA VAL A 484 -24.28 -35.81 18.35
C VAL A 484 -24.66 -37.23 18.76
N GLU A 485 -25.90 -37.40 19.23
CA GLU A 485 -26.42 -38.69 19.70
C GLU A 485 -26.37 -39.75 18.60
N GLY A 486 -25.71 -40.88 18.89
CA GLY A 486 -25.48 -41.99 17.96
C GLY A 486 -24.24 -41.85 17.06
N ILE A 487 -23.53 -40.72 17.08
CA ILE A 487 -22.27 -40.52 16.33
C ILE A 487 -21.09 -40.23 17.27
N SER A 488 -21.29 -39.44 18.32
CA SER A 488 -20.29 -39.15 19.35
C SER A 488 -20.26 -40.22 20.45
N ASP A 489 -19.06 -40.60 20.92
CA ASP A 489 -18.92 -41.51 22.07
C ASP A 489 -19.44 -40.84 23.37
N PRO A 490 -20.44 -41.41 24.07
CA PRO A 490 -20.96 -40.87 25.34
C PRO A 490 -20.00 -40.95 26.54
N ASN A 491 -18.85 -41.62 26.38
CA ASN A 491 -17.88 -41.89 27.45
C ASN A 491 -16.56 -41.12 27.27
N ASP A 492 -16.42 -40.34 26.19
CA ASP A 492 -15.26 -39.49 25.95
C ASP A 492 -15.15 -38.41 27.06
N PRO A 493 -14.01 -38.30 27.77
CA PRO A 493 -13.86 -37.41 28.91
C PRO A 493 -13.89 -35.91 28.56
N LYS A 494 -13.90 -35.53 27.28
CA LYS A 494 -14.09 -34.12 26.87
C LYS A 494 -15.49 -33.57 27.17
N TRP A 495 -16.49 -34.44 27.39
CA TRP A 495 -17.88 -34.04 27.63
C TRP A 495 -18.13 -33.70 29.11
N ILE A 496 -18.02 -32.41 29.45
CA ILE A 496 -18.33 -31.90 30.80
C ILE A 496 -19.83 -32.05 31.08
N LYS A 497 -20.18 -32.97 31.99
CA LYS A 497 -21.58 -33.23 32.38
C LYS A 497 -22.10 -32.16 33.34
N GLY A 498 -22.81 -31.15 32.82
CA GLY A 498 -23.76 -30.39 33.64
C GLY A 498 -23.86 -28.88 33.44
N ILE A 499 -24.03 -28.39 32.21
CA ILE A 499 -24.60 -27.05 31.98
C ILE A 499 -25.71 -27.18 30.92
N GLN A 500 -26.96 -26.89 31.31
CA GLN A 500 -28.05 -26.69 30.37
C GLN A 500 -28.14 -25.20 30.03
N THR A 501 -27.79 -24.81 28.81
CA THR A 501 -28.07 -23.49 28.27
C THR A 501 -29.58 -23.29 28.14
N ARG A 502 -30.08 -22.09 28.49
CA ARG A 502 -31.49 -21.83 28.78
C ARG A 502 -32.03 -20.62 28.02
N ASP A 503 -31.86 -20.62 26.70
CA ASP A 503 -32.45 -19.58 25.84
C ASP A 503 -33.91 -19.91 25.51
N SER A 504 -34.83 -19.51 26.40
CA SER A 504 -36.24 -19.36 26.05
C SER A 504 -36.98 -18.40 26.99
N VAL A 505 -37.67 -17.44 26.36
CA VAL A 505 -38.72 -16.56 26.92
C VAL A 505 -38.29 -15.62 28.07
N TYR A 506 -37.90 -14.40 27.69
CA TYR A 506 -38.17 -13.21 28.50
C TYR A 506 -39.63 -12.79 28.27
N GLN A 507 -40.53 -13.07 29.21
CA GLN A 507 -41.86 -12.41 29.25
C GLN A 507 -42.50 -12.51 30.64
N ASN A 508 -42.96 -11.36 31.14
CA ASN A 508 -43.71 -11.12 32.40
C ASN A 508 -42.91 -11.15 33.72
N GLN A 509 -42.94 -9.99 34.40
CA GLN A 509 -43.31 -9.72 35.81
C GLN A 509 -43.30 -10.90 36.82
N GLN A 510 -42.94 -10.73 38.10
CA GLN A 510 -43.06 -9.52 38.94
C GLN A 510 -42.06 -9.50 40.14
N GLU A 511 -42.07 -8.38 40.86
CA GLU A 511 -41.38 -8.02 42.12
C GLU A 511 -41.06 -9.16 43.12
N THR A 512 -39.90 -9.09 43.78
CA THR A 512 -39.84 -8.85 45.24
C THR A 512 -38.44 -8.42 45.73
N GLU A 513 -38.41 -7.66 46.81
CA GLU A 513 -37.20 -7.17 47.50
C GLU A 513 -36.63 -8.23 48.45
N GLN A 514 -35.32 -8.19 48.75
CA GLN A 514 -34.86 -8.09 50.14
C GLN A 514 -33.37 -7.71 50.26
N ASN A 515 -33.07 -6.92 51.31
CA ASN A 515 -31.71 -6.61 51.76
C ASN A 515 -31.18 -7.78 52.63
N ASP A 516 -29.86 -7.96 52.77
CA ASP A 516 -29.13 -7.28 53.86
C ASP A 516 -27.61 -7.54 53.97
N GLN A 517 -26.90 -6.44 54.20
CA GLN A 517 -25.75 -6.23 55.11
C GLN A 517 -24.59 -7.24 55.23
N LYS A 518 -23.40 -6.70 54.89
CA LYS A 518 -22.12 -6.71 55.65
C LYS A 518 -21.95 -7.64 56.86
N ALA A 519 -20.78 -8.29 56.91
CA ALA A 519 -20.00 -8.42 58.14
C ALA A 519 -18.48 -8.35 57.85
N GLU A 520 -17.74 -7.60 58.67
CA GLU A 520 -16.27 -7.53 58.68
C GLU A 520 -15.71 -8.48 59.77
N GLN A 521 -14.46 -8.98 59.64
CA GLN A 521 -13.49 -8.98 60.76
C GLN A 521 -12.06 -9.48 60.44
N ASN A 522 -11.09 -8.56 60.58
CA ASN A 522 -9.77 -8.67 61.23
C ASN A 522 -9.03 -10.03 61.37
N SER A 523 -7.84 -10.10 60.74
CA SER A 523 -6.47 -10.16 61.35
C SER A 523 -6.22 -10.93 62.69
N PRO A 524 -5.05 -11.60 62.87
CA PRO A 524 -3.83 -10.84 63.24
C PRO A 524 -2.46 -11.37 62.73
N ASN A 525 -1.42 -10.53 62.90
CA ASN A 525 0.00 -10.76 62.60
C ASN A 525 0.76 -11.68 63.57
N ALA A 526 1.92 -12.19 63.13
CA ALA A 526 3.06 -12.56 64.00
C ALA A 526 4.42 -12.27 63.31
N LEU A 527 5.43 -11.87 64.08
CA LEU A 527 6.77 -11.44 63.61
C LEU A 527 7.90 -12.36 64.12
N GLN A 528 8.95 -12.51 63.30
CA GLN A 528 10.35 -12.82 63.68
C GLN A 528 11.23 -12.61 62.43
N ASN A 529 12.06 -11.56 62.35
CA ASN A 529 13.37 -11.32 63.03
C ASN A 529 14.56 -11.82 62.19
N GLU A 530 15.44 -10.89 61.83
CA GLU A 530 16.76 -11.15 61.21
C GLU A 530 17.79 -11.70 62.21
N PRO A 531 19.03 -11.97 61.76
CA PRO A 531 20.06 -10.98 62.09
C PRO A 531 21.02 -10.60 60.93
N GLU A 532 21.48 -9.36 60.96
CA GLU A 532 22.55 -8.84 60.10
C GLU A 532 23.90 -9.55 60.34
N THR A 533 24.82 -9.53 59.35
CA THR A 533 26.14 -8.87 59.56
C THR A 533 26.97 -8.68 58.28
N LYS A 534 27.48 -7.45 58.11
CA LYS A 534 28.74 -7.05 57.43
C LYS A 534 28.89 -7.22 55.91
N GLN A 535 28.84 -6.09 55.21
CA GLN A 535 29.66 -5.86 54.02
C GLN A 535 31.16 -5.76 54.36
N PRO A 536 32.04 -5.98 53.36
CA PRO A 536 33.26 -5.21 53.15
C PRO A 536 33.15 -4.32 51.87
N GLU A 537 33.85 -3.19 51.86
CA GLU A 537 34.01 -2.33 50.69
C GLU A 537 34.85 -2.99 49.57
N PRO A 538 34.71 -2.58 48.29
CA PRO A 538 35.33 -3.27 47.17
C PRO A 538 36.85 -3.04 47.09
N VAL A 539 37.61 -4.13 47.06
CA VAL A 539 39.03 -4.12 46.69
C VAL A 539 39.15 -4.29 45.17
N ALA A 540 39.79 -3.33 44.50
CA ALA A 540 40.01 -3.39 43.07
C ALA A 540 40.95 -4.54 42.67
N GLN A 541 40.50 -5.41 41.76
CA GLN A 541 41.35 -6.38 41.07
C GLN A 541 41.06 -6.39 39.57
N GLN A 542 42.15 -6.47 38.81
CA GLN A 542 42.30 -6.22 37.37
C GLN A 542 41.25 -6.91 36.48
N GLU A 543 40.75 -6.17 35.48
CA GLU A 543 40.12 -6.77 34.31
C GLU A 543 41.12 -7.64 33.53
N VAL A 544 40.65 -8.76 32.98
CA VAL A 544 41.46 -9.61 32.09
C VAL A 544 41.34 -9.09 30.66
N GLU A 545 42.48 -8.82 30.01
CA GLU A 545 42.52 -8.31 28.64
C GLU A 545 41.78 -9.25 27.66
N LYS A 546 40.86 -8.70 26.87
CA LYS A 546 40.19 -9.42 25.79
C LYS A 546 40.98 -9.30 24.49
N VAL A 547 41.62 -10.39 24.10
CA VAL A 547 42.31 -10.53 22.81
C VAL A 547 41.29 -10.61 21.67
N CYS A 548 41.50 -9.89 20.57
CA CYS A 548 40.69 -10.07 19.36
C CYS A 548 41.01 -11.43 18.71
N THR A 549 40.02 -12.33 18.57
CA THR A 549 40.21 -13.68 18.01
C THR A 549 40.47 -13.72 16.49
N ALA A 550 40.41 -12.58 15.79
CA ALA A 550 40.74 -12.48 14.37
C ALA A 550 42.18 -11.98 14.09
N CYS A 551 42.72 -11.10 14.94
CA CYS A 551 44.03 -10.46 14.71
C CYS A 551 45.01 -10.48 15.90
N GLY A 552 44.58 -10.96 17.08
CA GLY A 552 45.49 -11.32 18.18
C GLY A 552 46.03 -10.19 19.06
N GLN A 553 45.55 -8.95 18.92
CA GLN A 553 46.02 -7.80 19.72
C GLN A 553 45.11 -7.48 20.92
N THR A 554 45.69 -6.80 21.92
CA THR A 554 45.03 -6.20 23.09
C THR A 554 45.43 -4.73 23.24
N GLY A 555 44.53 -3.91 23.80
CA GLY A 555 44.67 -2.46 23.92
C GLY A 555 43.43 -1.73 23.39
N GLY A 556 42.98 -0.69 24.09
CA GLY A 556 41.78 0.06 23.73
C GLY A 556 42.04 1.14 22.66
N GLY A 557 41.39 1.02 21.50
CA GLY A 557 41.45 1.99 20.41
C GLY A 557 41.27 1.30 19.04
N ASN A 558 40.39 1.83 18.20
CA ASN A 558 39.93 1.20 16.95
C ASN A 558 41.05 0.64 16.06
N CYS A 559 40.98 -0.66 15.74
CA CYS A 559 41.78 -1.27 14.69
C CYS A 559 41.21 -0.88 13.31
N PRO A 560 41.97 -0.23 12.40
CA PRO A 560 41.39 0.34 11.17
C PRO A 560 40.94 -0.68 10.09
N ASP A 561 41.45 -1.91 10.11
CA ASP A 561 41.27 -2.89 9.02
C ASP A 561 40.20 -3.98 9.28
N CYS A 562 39.41 -3.87 10.35
CA CYS A 562 38.26 -4.75 10.60
C CYS A 562 36.94 -4.00 10.41
N GLY A 563 36.54 -3.81 9.15
CA GLY A 563 35.43 -2.93 8.76
C GLY A 563 34.05 -3.36 9.26
N ALA A 564 33.27 -2.37 9.73
CA ALA A 564 31.82 -2.45 9.83
C ALA A 564 31.16 -2.05 8.49
N VAL A 565 29.98 -2.60 8.17
CA VAL A 565 29.25 -2.28 6.93
C VAL A 565 27.76 -2.06 7.22
N MET A 566 27.34 -0.80 7.29
CA MET A 566 25.99 -0.24 7.04
C MET A 566 26.12 1.29 6.92
N GLY A 567 25.21 1.96 6.20
CA GLY A 567 24.98 3.41 6.36
C GLY A 567 25.59 4.35 5.30
N ASP A 568 25.11 4.21 4.06
CA ASP A 568 24.61 5.28 3.18
C ASP A 568 25.31 6.67 3.15
N ALA A 569 25.87 7.03 1.98
CA ALA A 569 26.07 8.43 1.57
C ALA A 569 26.35 8.57 0.04
N THR A 570 25.34 8.75 -0.82
CA THR A 570 25.54 9.29 -2.20
C THR A 570 24.31 9.99 -2.80
N TYR A 571 24.23 11.30 -2.58
CA TYR A 571 23.74 12.35 -3.49
C TYR A 571 24.67 13.54 -3.15
N GLN A 572 25.30 14.28 -4.06
CA GLN A 572 24.87 14.77 -5.36
C GLN A 572 26.11 14.89 -6.30
N GLU A 573 25.97 14.66 -7.62
CA GLU A 573 26.61 15.40 -8.73
C GLU A 573 26.49 14.62 -10.07
N THR A 574 25.55 15.04 -10.93
CA THR A 574 25.56 14.71 -12.37
C THR A 574 24.93 15.86 -13.18
N PHE A 575 25.65 16.98 -13.25
CA PHE A 575 25.53 17.96 -14.33
C PHE A 575 26.93 18.49 -14.65
N ASP A 576 27.15 18.80 -15.92
CA ASP A 576 28.32 19.49 -16.49
C ASP A 576 29.68 18.74 -16.38
N ASP A 577 30.56 18.73 -17.39
CA ASP A 577 30.47 19.19 -18.77
C ASP A 577 31.38 18.30 -19.65
N LYS A 578 30.96 18.05 -20.90
CA LYS A 578 31.86 17.95 -22.05
C LYS A 578 31.11 18.10 -23.37
N ASN A 579 31.08 19.34 -23.85
CA ASN A 579 31.07 19.71 -25.27
C ASN A 579 31.70 18.63 -26.18
N LEU A 580 30.97 18.26 -27.24
CA LEU A 580 31.50 17.48 -28.35
C LEU A 580 32.51 18.33 -29.13
N VAL A 581 33.64 17.72 -29.50
CA VAL A 581 34.59 18.31 -30.45
C VAL A 581 34.28 17.75 -31.82
N GLU A 582 33.63 18.54 -32.68
CA GLU A 582 33.56 18.23 -34.11
C GLU A 582 34.93 18.47 -34.77
N VAL A 583 35.22 17.65 -35.80
CA VAL A 583 36.44 17.76 -36.61
C VAL A 583 36.08 18.46 -37.93
N GLN A 584 36.97 19.33 -38.39
CA GLN A 584 36.82 20.17 -39.58
C GLN A 584 36.64 19.35 -40.87
N GLU A 585 35.77 19.83 -41.76
CA GLU A 585 36.09 20.00 -43.19
C GLU A 585 35.62 21.41 -43.64
N ASP A 586 36.15 21.89 -44.76
CA ASP A 586 36.02 23.28 -45.23
C ASP A 586 34.65 23.63 -45.85
N ASP A 587 34.20 24.90 -45.75
CA ASP A 587 34.31 25.82 -46.90
C ASP A 587 34.12 27.32 -46.51
N SER A 588 34.38 28.23 -47.45
CA SER A 588 34.50 29.70 -47.22
C SER A 588 33.35 30.55 -47.78
N GLU A 589 33.01 31.69 -47.14
CA GLU A 589 33.16 33.06 -47.72
C GLU A 589 32.59 34.25 -46.89
N LYS A 590 33.36 35.34 -46.85
CA LYS A 590 32.99 36.80 -46.87
C LYS A 590 32.10 37.49 -45.81
N MET A 591 32.71 38.53 -45.18
CA MET A 591 32.22 39.92 -44.93
C MET A 591 30.96 40.14 -44.03
N GLU A 592 30.77 41.26 -43.30
CA GLU A 592 31.54 42.50 -43.09
C GLU A 592 31.29 43.07 -41.65
N GLY A 593 31.80 44.26 -41.29
CA GLY A 593 31.67 44.85 -39.94
C GLY A 593 30.39 45.70 -39.69
N ALA A 594 30.31 46.59 -38.68
CA ALA A 594 31.31 47.07 -37.71
C ALA A 594 30.70 47.84 -36.50
N GLU A 595 31.58 48.37 -35.62
CA GLU A 595 31.44 49.55 -34.74
C GLU A 595 30.62 49.54 -33.41
N HIS A 596 31.39 49.63 -32.31
CA HIS A 596 31.12 50.29 -31.02
C HIS A 596 30.90 51.84 -31.18
N PRO A 597 30.42 52.65 -30.19
CA PRO A 597 30.79 52.56 -28.75
C PRO A 597 29.78 53.05 -27.67
N HIS A 598 30.23 52.93 -26.40
CA HIS A 598 29.60 53.44 -25.17
C HIS A 598 29.50 54.98 -25.08
N LYS A 599 28.69 55.45 -24.11
CA LYS A 599 28.97 56.71 -23.40
C LYS A 599 28.47 56.70 -21.96
N GLU A 600 29.31 57.15 -21.04
CA GLU A 600 28.97 57.46 -19.65
C GLU A 600 28.45 58.91 -19.54
N ASN A 601 27.68 59.23 -18.49
CA ASN A 601 28.02 60.31 -17.55
C ASN A 601 27.11 60.30 -16.30
N ALA A 602 27.47 61.09 -15.28
CA ALA A 602 26.90 60.97 -13.92
C ALA A 602 26.34 62.28 -13.36
N GLY A 603 25.56 62.15 -12.28
CA GLY A 603 25.62 63.08 -11.15
C GLY A 603 24.48 64.08 -10.96
N SER A 604 23.74 63.93 -9.86
CA SER A 604 23.43 65.01 -8.92
C SER A 604 22.87 64.41 -7.62
N ALA A 605 22.93 65.17 -6.53
CA ALA A 605 22.43 64.78 -5.21
C ALA A 605 21.81 66.02 -4.53
N GLN A 606 20.98 65.81 -3.51
CA GLN A 606 21.18 66.32 -2.14
C GLN A 606 19.91 66.16 -1.27
N ASP A 607 20.11 65.48 -0.14
CA ASP A 607 19.62 65.77 1.21
C ASP A 607 18.51 66.82 1.42
N HIS A 608 17.52 66.47 2.24
CA HIS A 608 17.16 67.27 3.43
C HIS A 608 16.38 66.44 4.45
N ALA A 609 16.75 66.56 5.73
CA ALA A 609 16.04 66.00 6.88
C ALA A 609 15.98 67.02 8.03
N SER A 610 14.88 67.03 8.78
CA SER A 610 14.77 67.69 10.09
C SER A 610 13.47 67.29 10.80
N ASP A 611 13.57 66.74 12.00
CA ASP A 611 12.45 66.24 12.81
C ASP A 611 11.77 67.32 13.66
N SER A 612 10.55 67.03 14.14
CA SER A 612 10.06 67.46 15.46
C SER A 612 8.83 66.64 15.88
N GLU A 613 8.68 66.37 17.18
CA GLU A 613 7.84 65.29 17.73
C GLU A 613 6.55 65.75 18.48
N THR A 614 5.76 64.73 18.89
CA THR A 614 4.88 64.61 20.09
C THR A 614 3.35 64.85 19.99
N GLY A 615 2.59 63.98 20.69
CA GLY A 615 1.15 64.12 21.05
C GLY A 615 0.16 63.31 20.18
N GLU A 616 -0.02 61.97 20.25
CA GLU A 616 -0.21 61.01 21.36
C GLU A 616 -1.69 60.62 21.62
N THR A 617 -1.92 59.35 22.02
CA THR A 617 -3.18 58.67 22.46
C THR A 617 -4.13 58.10 21.39
N ALA A 618 -4.85 57.03 21.76
CA ALA A 618 -5.41 56.01 20.86
C ALA A 618 -6.69 55.31 21.37
N ASP A 619 -7.20 54.40 20.53
CA ASP A 619 -8.16 53.30 20.74
C ASP A 619 -9.64 53.57 21.12
N PRO A 620 -10.60 52.91 20.44
CA PRO A 620 -12.03 53.00 20.76
C PRO A 620 -12.66 51.72 21.33
N LEU A 621 -13.78 51.96 22.03
CA LEU A 621 -14.96 51.09 22.24
C LEU A 621 -15.02 50.09 23.41
N ILE A 622 -16.28 49.92 23.82
CA ILE A 622 -16.83 49.40 25.08
C ILE A 622 -17.78 48.24 24.69
N THR A 623 -17.65 47.02 25.27
CA THR A 623 -18.49 46.52 26.40
C THR A 623 -20.01 46.56 26.08
N VAL A 624 -20.85 45.50 26.19
CA VAL A 624 -20.66 44.09 26.60
C VAL A 624 -21.92 43.24 26.28
N ASN A 625 -21.79 41.91 26.28
CA ASN A 625 -22.80 40.83 26.39
C ASN A 625 -24.16 40.94 25.64
N GLY A 626 -24.61 39.93 24.89
CA GLY A 626 -23.99 38.65 24.52
C GLY A 626 -24.96 37.47 24.47
N HIS A 627 -24.58 36.43 23.74
CA HIS A 627 -25.09 35.05 23.79
C HIS A 627 -23.92 34.12 23.37
N HIS A 628 -23.95 32.85 23.84
CA HIS A 628 -22.93 31.80 23.66
C HIS A 628 -21.61 32.16 22.95
N VAL A 629 -20.53 32.27 23.74
CA VAL A 629 -19.16 32.33 23.22
C VAL A 629 -18.78 30.97 22.65
N ILE A 630 -18.90 30.81 21.34
CA ILE A 630 -18.02 29.93 20.57
C ILE A 630 -16.78 30.78 20.26
N THR A 631 -15.64 30.44 20.88
CA THR A 631 -14.36 31.09 20.58
C THR A 631 -13.90 30.73 19.17
N SER A 632 -14.23 31.58 18.21
CA SER A 632 -13.83 31.47 16.81
C SER A 632 -12.34 31.81 16.63
N THR A 633 -11.47 30.91 17.11
CA THR A 633 -10.00 31.03 17.08
C THR A 633 -9.30 29.81 16.50
N SER A 634 -10.05 28.90 15.85
CA SER A 634 -9.48 27.71 15.20
C SER A 634 -8.69 28.08 13.92
N ARG A 635 -7.41 28.44 14.09
CA ARG A 635 -6.40 27.98 13.14
C ARG A 635 -6.44 26.44 13.17
N THR A 636 -6.40 25.77 12.04
CA THR A 636 -6.11 24.33 12.03
C THR A 636 -4.67 24.15 12.51
N CYS A 637 -4.47 23.51 13.65
CA CYS A 637 -3.13 23.23 14.16
C CYS A 637 -2.61 21.99 13.42
N ASP A 638 -2.00 22.20 12.26
CA ASP A 638 -1.57 21.09 11.40
C ASP A 638 -0.27 20.41 11.87
N HIS A 639 0.18 20.66 13.10
CA HIS A 639 1.34 20.03 13.73
C HIS A 639 0.94 19.43 15.10
N LEU A 640 1.18 18.13 15.25
CA LEU A 640 0.90 17.34 16.45
C LEU A 640 2.20 16.74 16.97
N MET A 641 2.57 16.99 18.22
CA MET A 641 3.64 16.28 18.91
C MET A 641 3.09 15.01 19.56
N ILE A 642 3.81 13.90 19.47
CA ILE A 642 3.53 12.64 20.18
C ILE A 642 4.81 12.15 20.86
N ASP A 643 4.67 11.68 22.09
CA ASP A 643 5.70 10.92 22.81
C ASP A 643 5.05 9.66 23.42
N LEU A 644 5.81 8.57 23.53
CA LEU A 644 5.32 7.27 24.00
C LEU A 644 6.19 6.71 25.13
N GLU A 645 5.57 6.35 26.24
CA GLU A 645 6.20 5.43 27.19
C GLU A 645 5.83 3.99 26.83
N THR A 646 6.85 3.12 26.82
CA THR A 646 6.77 1.76 26.24
C THR A 646 7.51 0.70 27.07
N MET A 647 7.17 -0.57 26.82
CA MET A 647 7.77 -1.74 27.47
C MET A 647 8.80 -2.48 26.58
N GLY A 648 9.34 -1.81 25.56
CA GLY A 648 10.29 -2.40 24.61
C GLY A 648 11.17 -1.35 23.93
N LYS A 649 11.88 -1.75 22.87
CA LYS A 649 12.63 -0.84 21.95
C LYS A 649 12.49 -1.22 20.47
N ASN A 650 11.65 -2.20 20.20
CA ASN A 650 11.30 -2.78 18.92
C ASN A 650 10.04 -2.10 18.37
N PRO A 651 9.83 -2.08 17.04
CA PRO A 651 8.59 -1.59 16.43
C PRO A 651 7.31 -2.25 16.99
N ASP A 652 7.42 -3.49 17.47
CA ASP A 652 6.33 -4.25 18.08
C ASP A 652 6.32 -4.16 19.63
N ALA A 653 6.87 -3.10 20.22
CA ALA A 653 6.78 -2.86 21.67
C ALA A 653 5.32 -2.72 22.14
N PRO A 654 4.99 -3.05 23.40
CA PRO A 654 3.77 -2.59 24.06
C PRO A 654 3.90 -1.10 24.42
N ILE A 655 2.83 -0.33 24.18
CA ILE A 655 2.70 1.05 24.67
C ILE A 655 2.00 1.02 26.03
N ILE A 656 2.44 1.84 26.97
CA ILE A 656 1.82 1.96 28.32
C ILE A 656 1.31 3.38 28.61
N SER A 657 1.83 4.40 27.93
CA SER A 657 1.24 5.74 27.93
C SER A 657 1.42 6.39 26.57
N ILE A 658 0.38 7.07 26.10
CA ILE A 658 0.44 8.01 24.97
C ILE A 658 0.31 9.43 25.55
N GLY A 659 1.18 10.33 25.10
CA GLY A 659 1.02 11.77 25.29
C GLY A 659 1.08 12.47 23.94
N ALA A 660 0.17 13.40 23.69
CA ALA A 660 0.15 14.18 22.47
C ALA A 660 -0.36 15.61 22.68
N ILE A 661 0.14 16.56 21.89
CA ILE A 661 -0.23 17.98 21.98
C ILE A 661 -0.15 18.64 20.60
N PHE A 662 -1.23 19.30 20.19
CA PHE A 662 -1.25 20.13 18.99
C PHE A 662 -0.48 21.45 19.24
N PHE A 663 0.23 21.94 18.24
CA PHE A 663 1.00 23.19 18.35
C PHE A 663 1.15 23.89 17.00
N ASP A 664 1.57 25.14 17.02
CA ASP A 664 1.96 25.94 15.86
C ASP A 664 3.46 26.26 15.97
N PRO A 665 4.34 25.68 15.12
CA PRO A 665 5.79 25.90 15.21
C PRO A 665 6.22 27.29 14.76
N GLN A 666 5.37 28.04 14.05
CA GLN A 666 5.68 29.39 13.59
C GLN A 666 5.43 30.42 14.70
N THR A 667 4.36 30.27 15.48
CA THR A 667 4.04 31.18 16.60
C THR A 667 4.54 30.69 17.96
N GLY A 668 4.68 29.38 18.13
CA GLY A 668 4.91 28.74 19.43
C GLY A 668 3.63 28.57 20.26
N ASP A 669 2.45 28.86 19.68
CA ASP A 669 1.16 28.63 20.32
C ASP A 669 0.97 27.12 20.60
N MET A 670 0.59 26.78 21.83
CA MET A 670 0.26 25.41 22.25
C MET A 670 -1.26 25.24 22.23
N GLY A 671 -1.72 24.16 21.61
CA GLY A 671 -3.13 23.83 21.38
C GLY A 671 -3.65 22.70 22.28
N PRO A 672 -4.70 21.98 21.85
CA PRO A 672 -5.30 20.89 22.60
C PRO A 672 -4.33 19.75 22.94
N GLU A 673 -4.62 19.07 24.05
CA GLU A 673 -3.78 18.04 24.66
C GLU A 673 -4.52 16.70 24.79
N PHE A 674 -3.79 15.61 24.66
CA PHE A 674 -4.27 14.24 24.81
C PHE A 674 -3.29 13.44 25.66
N SER A 675 -3.80 12.68 26.64
CA SER A 675 -3.01 11.69 27.36
C SER A 675 -3.90 10.51 27.78
N LYS A 676 -3.36 9.29 27.65
CA LYS A 676 -3.99 8.04 28.07
C LYS A 676 -2.95 7.04 28.56
N THR A 677 -3.24 6.42 29.70
CA THR A 677 -2.58 5.21 30.20
C THR A 677 -3.19 3.97 29.54
N ILE A 678 -2.39 2.97 29.20
CA ILE A 678 -2.85 1.77 28.49
C ILE A 678 -2.67 0.53 29.37
N ASP A 679 -3.74 -0.26 29.49
CA ASP A 679 -3.74 -1.58 30.15
C ASP A 679 -2.73 -2.51 29.48
N LEU A 680 -1.72 -2.94 30.24
CA LEU A 680 -0.60 -3.77 29.77
C LEU A 680 -1.04 -5.18 29.32
N GLU A 681 -2.18 -5.69 29.79
CA GLU A 681 -2.78 -6.95 29.27
C GLU A 681 -3.34 -6.75 27.85
N THR A 682 -3.81 -5.54 27.52
CA THR A 682 -4.35 -5.19 26.18
C THR A 682 -3.30 -4.63 25.21
N ALA A 683 -2.19 -4.08 25.72
CA ALA A 683 -1.15 -3.41 24.95
C ALA A 683 -0.46 -4.29 23.88
N GLY A 684 -0.50 -5.61 24.05
CA GLY A 684 0.03 -6.60 23.11
C GLY A 684 1.54 -6.46 22.86
N GLY A 685 2.02 -7.03 21.75
CA GLY A 685 3.43 -6.91 21.35
C GLY A 685 4.42 -7.78 22.14
N VAL A 686 5.68 -7.36 22.17
CA VAL A 686 6.81 -8.12 22.75
C VAL A 686 7.61 -7.26 23.71
N ILE A 687 7.49 -7.56 25.02
CA ILE A 687 8.20 -6.90 26.12
C ILE A 687 9.71 -7.21 26.10
N ASP A 688 10.55 -6.20 26.30
CA ASP A 688 11.99 -6.37 26.52
C ASP A 688 12.31 -6.55 28.02
N ARG A 689 13.09 -7.59 28.34
CA ARG A 689 13.55 -7.90 29.70
C ARG A 689 14.44 -6.80 30.30
N ASP A 690 15.13 -6.02 29.48
CA ASP A 690 15.95 -4.91 29.96
C ASP A 690 15.13 -3.62 30.14
N THR A 691 13.99 -3.47 29.46
CA THR A 691 13.03 -2.38 29.73
C THR A 691 12.29 -2.59 31.05
N ILE A 692 11.94 -3.83 31.43
CA ILE A 692 11.42 -4.13 32.79
C ILE A 692 12.42 -3.69 33.87
N LYS A 693 13.73 -3.96 33.67
CA LYS A 693 14.80 -3.53 34.59
C LYS A 693 15.08 -2.02 34.57
N TRP A 694 14.51 -1.29 33.62
CA TRP A 694 14.59 0.16 33.52
C TRP A 694 13.43 0.81 34.26
N TRP A 695 12.20 0.33 34.05
CA TRP A 695 11.01 0.78 34.80
C TRP A 695 11.15 0.57 36.31
N LEU A 696 11.73 -0.55 36.75
CA LEU A 696 12.05 -0.82 38.16
C LEU A 696 13.08 0.14 38.79
N LYS A 697 13.64 1.10 38.03
CA LYS A 697 14.57 2.14 38.52
C LYS A 697 13.98 3.55 38.49
N GLN A 698 12.77 3.73 37.96
CA GLN A 698 12.13 5.05 37.89
C GLN A 698 11.58 5.50 39.24
N SER A 699 11.15 6.76 39.32
CA SER A 699 10.48 7.29 40.51
C SER A 699 9.20 6.50 40.83
N ARG A 700 8.72 6.56 42.08
CA ARG A 700 7.45 5.90 42.44
C ARG A 700 6.26 6.59 41.79
N GLU A 701 6.43 7.87 41.56
CA GLU A 701 5.51 8.81 40.95
C GLU A 701 5.29 8.40 39.47
N ALA A 702 6.36 8.24 38.69
CA ALA A 702 6.29 7.72 37.32
C ALA A 702 5.78 6.26 37.26
N GLN A 703 6.20 5.39 38.20
CA GLN A 703 5.68 4.03 38.30
C GLN A 703 4.18 3.97 38.65
N SER A 704 3.64 4.97 39.36
CA SER A 704 2.21 5.04 39.71
C SER A 704 1.38 5.70 38.61
N ALA A 705 1.95 6.65 37.86
CA ALA A 705 1.29 7.29 36.73
C ALA A 705 0.90 6.26 35.65
N ILE A 706 1.79 5.29 35.36
CA ILE A 706 1.52 4.20 34.41
C ILE A 706 0.59 3.08 34.95
N MET A 707 0.06 3.22 36.17
CA MET A 707 -0.82 2.24 36.83
C MET A 707 -2.16 2.85 37.28
N THR A 708 -2.57 3.96 36.66
CA THR A 708 -3.76 4.73 37.03
C THR A 708 -4.57 5.10 35.79
N ASP A 709 -5.90 4.97 35.89
CA ASP A 709 -6.87 5.27 34.81
C ASP A 709 -6.54 4.60 33.46
N GLU A 710 -6.02 3.37 33.53
CA GLU A 710 -5.74 2.49 32.39
C GLU A 710 -6.99 2.20 31.56
N ILE A 711 -6.85 2.27 30.23
CA ILE A 711 -7.87 1.86 29.26
C ILE A 711 -7.31 0.85 28.25
N PRO A 712 -8.17 0.08 27.55
CA PRO A 712 -7.73 -0.80 26.47
C PRO A 712 -6.99 -0.05 25.36
N LEU A 713 -5.98 -0.71 24.76
CA LEU A 713 -5.18 -0.12 23.68
C LEU A 713 -6.02 0.27 22.46
N ASP A 714 -7.02 -0.52 22.08
CA ASP A 714 -7.95 -0.19 21.00
C ASP A 714 -8.80 1.04 21.32
N ASP A 715 -9.37 1.13 22.53
CA ASP A 715 -10.07 2.33 23.01
C ASP A 715 -9.16 3.58 23.01
N ALA A 716 -7.87 3.43 23.39
CA ALA A 716 -6.90 4.52 23.38
C ALA A 716 -6.56 5.01 21.96
N LEU A 717 -6.39 4.07 21.02
CA LEU A 717 -6.11 4.36 19.61
C LEU A 717 -7.32 4.98 18.89
N LEU A 718 -8.55 4.57 19.25
CA LEU A 718 -9.78 5.18 18.75
C LEU A 718 -9.96 6.61 19.28
N GLN A 719 -9.76 6.84 20.58
CA GLN A 719 -9.82 8.20 21.16
C GLN A 719 -8.73 9.13 20.61
N LEU A 720 -7.52 8.63 20.34
CA LEU A 720 -6.49 9.43 19.68
C LEU A 720 -6.86 9.79 18.24
N ARG A 721 -7.54 8.87 17.53
CA ARG A 721 -8.04 9.13 16.18
C ARG A 721 -9.14 10.19 16.16
N GLU A 722 -10.09 10.11 17.10
CA GLU A 722 -11.14 11.11 17.28
C GLU A 722 -10.54 12.49 17.58
N PHE A 723 -9.62 12.57 18.54
CA PHE A 723 -8.87 13.79 18.89
C PHE A 723 -8.10 14.41 17.70
N ILE A 724 -7.58 13.59 16.77
CA ILE A 724 -6.91 14.08 15.56
C ILE A 724 -7.92 14.65 14.53
N ASP A 725 -9.06 13.98 14.37
CA ASP A 725 -10.10 14.38 13.42
C ASP A 725 -10.83 15.67 13.85
N GLU A 726 -11.02 15.87 15.16
CA GLU A 726 -11.60 17.09 15.74
C GLU A 726 -10.75 18.36 15.51
N ASN A 727 -9.43 18.23 15.31
CA ASN A 727 -8.48 19.36 15.42
C ASN A 727 -7.66 19.69 14.15
N SER A 728 -7.49 18.75 13.21
CA SER A 728 -6.81 18.99 11.92
C SER A 728 -7.25 18.01 10.81
N GLY A 729 -7.54 16.75 11.14
CA GLY A 729 -8.01 15.73 10.19
C GLY A 729 -6.90 14.93 9.50
N GLU A 730 -7.23 13.70 9.09
CA GLU A 730 -6.30 12.63 8.64
C GLU A 730 -5.33 13.02 7.49
N PHE A 731 -5.68 14.06 6.70
CA PHE A 731 -4.88 14.52 5.56
C PHE A 731 -3.85 15.61 5.92
N PHE A 732 -4.16 16.49 6.86
CA PHE A 732 -3.39 17.73 7.09
C PHE A 732 -2.42 17.63 8.28
N VAL A 733 -2.78 16.84 9.30
CA VAL A 733 -1.96 16.69 10.51
C VAL A 733 -0.55 16.15 10.21
N GLN A 734 0.47 16.87 10.66
CA GLN A 734 1.89 16.50 10.61
C GLN A 734 2.31 16.00 12.00
N VAL A 735 2.73 14.74 12.10
CA VAL A 735 2.92 14.04 13.38
C VAL A 735 4.41 13.96 13.73
N TRP A 736 4.79 14.60 14.82
CA TRP A 736 6.15 14.70 15.31
C TRP A 736 6.42 13.67 16.42
N GLY A 737 7.61 13.07 16.41
CA GLY A 737 8.09 12.18 17.48
C GLY A 737 9.59 12.35 17.76
N ASN A 738 10.05 11.91 18.93
CA ASN A 738 11.42 12.10 19.42
C ASN A 738 12.41 11.11 18.79
N GLY A 739 12.37 11.00 17.47
CA GLY A 739 12.71 9.79 16.73
C GLY A 739 11.46 9.26 16.07
N ALA A 740 11.06 9.80 14.91
CA ALA A 740 9.85 9.36 14.21
C ALA A 740 9.88 7.86 13.82
N ASN A 741 11.09 7.31 13.67
CA ASN A 741 11.34 5.87 13.49
C ASN A 741 11.12 5.02 14.77
N PHE A 742 10.77 5.66 15.89
CA PHE A 742 10.46 5.04 17.17
C PHE A 742 8.98 5.28 17.52
N ASP A 743 8.60 6.50 17.91
CA ASP A 743 7.28 6.82 18.46
C ASP A 743 6.17 6.58 17.43
N ASN A 744 6.22 7.29 16.30
CA ASN A 744 5.25 7.17 15.21
C ASN A 744 5.21 5.74 14.66
N THR A 745 6.36 5.04 14.64
CA THR A 745 6.47 3.65 14.19
C THR A 745 5.75 2.69 15.12
N ILE A 746 6.02 2.74 16.44
CA ILE A 746 5.38 1.86 17.43
C ILE A 746 3.87 2.14 17.50
N LEU A 747 3.47 3.40 17.36
CA LEU A 747 2.05 3.78 17.29
C LEU A 747 1.37 3.24 16.03
N ARG A 748 1.98 3.41 14.84
CA ARG A 748 1.48 2.86 13.57
C ARG A 748 1.39 1.33 13.60
N ARG A 749 2.37 0.64 14.19
CA ARG A 749 2.35 -0.81 14.44
C ARG A 749 1.26 -1.22 15.44
N SER A 750 0.87 -0.34 16.36
CA SER A 750 -0.25 -0.59 17.29
C SER A 750 -1.60 -0.48 16.59
N TYR A 751 -1.78 0.54 15.74
CA TYR A 751 -2.92 0.65 14.81
C TYR A 751 -3.06 -0.61 13.93
N GLU A 752 -1.97 -1.04 13.28
CA GLU A 752 -1.93 -2.26 12.46
C GLU A 752 -2.31 -3.53 13.25
N ARG A 753 -1.82 -3.68 14.49
CA ARG A 753 -2.11 -4.86 15.34
C ARG A 753 -3.58 -4.97 15.74
N GLN A 754 -4.24 -3.83 16.01
CA GLN A 754 -5.68 -3.80 16.33
C GLN A 754 -6.58 -3.73 15.09
N GLY A 755 -6.02 -3.66 13.87
CA GLY A 755 -6.78 -3.50 12.63
C GLY A 755 -7.46 -2.13 12.47
N ILE A 756 -7.07 -1.14 13.28
CA ILE A 756 -7.61 0.22 13.26
C ILE A 756 -6.81 1.05 12.24
N PRO A 757 -7.45 1.76 11.29
CA PRO A 757 -6.74 2.64 10.37
C PRO A 757 -5.98 3.76 11.11
N CYS A 758 -4.68 3.89 10.83
CA CYS A 758 -3.83 4.93 11.43
C CYS A 758 -4.27 6.33 10.94
N PRO A 759 -4.55 7.30 11.84
CA PRO A 759 -5.17 8.58 11.52
C PRO A 759 -4.22 9.64 10.92
N TRP A 760 -3.07 9.24 10.35
CA TRP A 760 -2.25 10.12 9.53
C TRP A 760 -1.47 9.36 8.46
N ARG A 761 -1.22 10.05 7.34
CA ARG A 761 -0.48 9.53 6.18
C ARG A 761 0.99 9.29 6.51
N TYR A 762 1.61 8.29 5.87
CA TYR A 762 3.01 7.90 6.10
C TYR A 762 4.05 8.98 5.72
N TYR A 763 3.65 9.98 4.92
CA TYR A 763 4.49 11.13 4.55
C TYR A 763 4.31 12.34 5.47
N ASN A 764 3.37 12.28 6.43
CA ASN A 764 3.14 13.32 7.42
C ASN A 764 3.96 13.13 8.71
N ASP A 765 4.74 12.05 8.82
CA ASP A 765 5.69 11.85 9.92
C ASP A 765 6.80 12.92 9.91
N ARG A 766 7.19 13.40 11.11
CA ARG A 766 8.19 14.46 11.32
C ARG A 766 9.13 14.09 12.47
N ASP A 767 10.42 14.35 12.29
CA ASP A 767 11.45 13.90 13.23
C ASP A 767 12.05 15.06 14.06
N VAL A 768 11.85 15.00 15.37
CA VAL A 768 12.31 16.02 16.32
C VAL A 768 13.84 16.05 16.45
N ARG A 769 14.53 14.93 16.24
CA ARG A 769 16.01 14.88 16.31
C ARG A 769 16.63 15.65 15.16
N THR A 770 16.06 15.54 13.96
CA THR A 770 16.48 16.22 12.73
C THR A 770 16.45 17.74 12.90
N ILE A 771 15.35 18.31 13.40
CA ILE A 771 15.29 19.76 13.65
C ILE A 771 16.21 20.19 14.81
N VAL A 772 16.44 19.34 15.82
CA VAL A 772 17.45 19.62 16.87
C VAL A 772 18.87 19.69 16.32
N GLU A 773 19.26 18.84 15.36
CA GLU A 773 20.57 18.96 14.72
C GLU A 773 20.66 20.23 13.83
N LEU A 774 19.58 20.63 13.15
CA LEU A 774 19.53 21.92 12.44
C LEU A 774 19.64 23.12 13.40
N GLY A 775 19.07 23.03 14.60
CA GLY A 775 19.25 24.03 15.65
C GLY A 775 20.71 24.17 16.09
N LYS A 776 21.42 23.04 16.28
CA LYS A 776 22.87 23.06 16.57
C LYS A 776 23.71 23.62 15.43
N ALA A 777 23.31 23.41 14.18
CA ALA A 777 24.00 23.98 13.01
C ALA A 777 23.93 25.52 12.95
N ILE A 778 22.98 26.15 13.67
CA ILE A 778 22.91 27.60 13.90
C ILE A 778 23.32 28.03 15.32
N ASP A 779 24.16 27.22 15.99
CA ASP A 779 24.68 27.42 17.36
C ASP A 779 23.60 27.56 18.44
N PHE A 780 22.47 26.85 18.27
CA PHE A 780 21.35 26.85 19.23
C PHE A 780 20.99 25.43 19.71
N ASP A 781 21.64 24.97 20.80
CA ASP A 781 21.21 23.76 21.51
C ASP A 781 19.98 24.05 22.39
N ALA A 782 18.81 23.92 21.79
CA ALA A 782 17.52 24.13 22.43
C ALA A 782 17.30 23.27 23.69
N ARG A 783 17.95 22.09 23.80
CA ARG A 783 17.84 21.20 24.97
C ARG A 783 18.65 21.69 26.18
N THR A 784 19.50 22.69 25.99
CA THR A 784 20.19 23.42 27.08
C THR A 784 19.62 24.81 27.32
N ALA A 785 19.06 25.44 26.28
CA ALA A 785 18.51 26.79 26.35
C ALA A 785 17.10 26.85 26.99
N ILE A 786 16.31 25.78 26.89
CA ILE A 786 14.93 25.71 27.38
C ILE A 786 14.87 24.75 28.57
N PRO A 787 14.38 25.18 29.76
CA PRO A 787 14.27 24.29 30.91
C PRO A 787 13.13 23.28 30.72
N PHE A 788 13.31 22.07 31.26
CA PHE A 788 12.25 21.07 31.33
C PHE A 788 11.22 21.46 32.40
N GLU A 789 9.93 21.40 32.05
CA GLU A 789 8.81 21.73 32.92
C GLU A 789 7.81 20.56 32.90
N GLY A 790 7.60 19.92 34.06
CA GLY A 790 6.78 18.70 34.19
C GLY A 790 7.51 17.59 34.93
N GLU A 791 6.97 16.37 34.89
CA GLU A 791 7.66 15.15 35.31
C GLU A 791 8.30 14.45 34.09
N ARG A 792 9.54 13.97 34.23
CA ARG A 792 10.20 13.18 33.17
C ARG A 792 9.67 11.76 33.18
N HIS A 793 9.52 11.18 32.00
CA HIS A 793 8.83 9.90 31.81
C HIS A 793 7.31 10.01 32.05
N ASN A 794 6.77 11.20 31.80
CA ASN A 794 5.36 11.44 31.56
C ASN A 794 5.22 11.90 30.11
N ALA A 795 4.61 11.05 29.27
CA ALA A 795 4.55 11.25 27.83
C ALA A 795 3.92 12.60 27.42
N LEU A 796 2.99 13.17 28.19
CA LEU A 796 2.42 14.48 27.86
C LEU A 796 3.37 15.63 28.22
N ASP A 797 4.08 15.55 29.34
CA ASP A 797 5.09 16.56 29.71
C ASP A 797 6.30 16.53 28.78
N ASP A 798 6.78 15.33 28.43
CA ASP A 798 7.84 15.14 27.45
C ASP A 798 7.38 15.61 26.04
N ALA A 799 6.14 15.36 25.61
CA ALA A 799 5.59 15.92 24.36
C ALA A 799 5.46 17.46 24.39
N ARG A 800 4.95 18.06 25.48
CA ARG A 800 4.91 19.53 25.69
C ARG A 800 6.29 20.15 25.56
N TYR A 801 7.29 19.57 26.22
CA TYR A 801 8.66 20.06 26.19
C TYR A 801 9.26 20.00 24.78
N GLN A 802 8.98 18.93 24.04
CA GLN A 802 9.40 18.76 22.65
C GLN A 802 8.74 19.78 21.72
N ALA A 803 7.42 19.99 21.81
CA ALA A 803 6.71 20.99 21.02
C ALA A 803 7.27 22.41 21.26
N LYS A 804 7.51 22.78 22.53
CA LYS A 804 8.16 24.05 22.90
C LYS A 804 9.50 24.24 22.21
N TYR A 805 10.42 23.27 22.31
CA TYR A 805 11.76 23.45 21.75
C TYR A 805 11.80 23.35 20.22
N VAL A 806 10.91 22.56 19.59
CA VAL A 806 10.76 22.51 18.13
C VAL A 806 10.35 23.87 17.57
N SER A 807 9.38 24.53 18.20
CA SER A 807 8.90 25.86 17.78
C SER A 807 10.01 26.92 17.83
N VAL A 808 10.79 26.95 18.92
CA VAL A 808 11.88 27.94 19.08
C VAL A 808 13.03 27.70 18.08
N ILE A 809 13.30 26.45 17.67
CA ILE A 809 14.25 26.18 16.59
C ILE A 809 13.66 26.60 15.23
N TRP A 810 12.38 26.26 14.97
CA TRP A 810 11.69 26.59 13.72
C TRP A 810 11.69 28.10 13.47
N GLN A 811 11.32 28.91 14.48
CA GLN A 811 11.35 30.38 14.43
C GLN A 811 12.75 30.96 14.17
N LYS A 812 13.82 30.27 14.58
CA LYS A 812 15.21 30.69 14.33
C LYS A 812 15.71 30.32 12.94
N LEU A 813 15.24 29.19 12.39
CA LEU A 813 15.55 28.74 11.04
C LEU A 813 14.72 29.48 9.97
N ILE A 814 13.49 29.88 10.32
CA ILE A 814 12.53 30.53 9.45
C ILE A 814 11.97 31.77 10.18
N PRO A 815 12.71 32.91 10.18
CA PRO A 815 12.22 34.16 10.74
C PRO A 815 10.93 34.63 10.06
N SER A 816 10.06 35.33 10.79
CA SER A 816 8.85 35.90 10.18
C SER A 816 9.22 37.13 9.35
N GLN A 817 8.44 37.42 8.29
CA GLN A 817 8.61 38.66 7.50
C GLN A 817 8.14 39.93 8.24
N ALA A 818 7.76 39.82 9.52
CA ALA A 818 7.57 40.98 10.40
C ALA A 818 8.83 41.34 11.20
N ASP A 819 9.86 40.48 11.19
CA ASP A 819 11.10 40.62 11.98
C ASP A 819 12.33 40.98 11.11
N SER A 820 12.12 41.35 9.83
CA SER A 820 13.15 41.54 8.79
C SER A 820 13.12 42.92 8.13
#